data_AF-A0A8H7GQX1-F1
#
_entry.id   AF-A0A8H7GQX1-F1
#
_cell.length_a   1.000
_cell.length_b   1.000
_cell.length_c   1.000
_cell.angle_alpha   90.00
_cell.angle_beta   90.00
_cell.angle_gamma   90.00
#
_symmetry.space_group_name_H-M   'P 1'
#
loop_
_entity.id
_entity.type
_entity.pdbx_description
1 polymer ?
#
loop_
_entity_poly.entity_id
_entity_poly.type
_entity_poly.pdbx_seq_one_letter_code
_entity_poly.pdbx_strand_id
1 'polypeptide(L)'
;MADPIRCAYVSQDVAPFYIGATAAAFAKDASIVATPMNEDVVLTDLDTDSILHTLEGDGETITALAMTPDGSKLAVVSQSQQLRFAAPVYIAAADATSSLFAFGSTDGLVSVWDVSGGFITHSLKGHGTTICALAFHGELHSATWRLASGDTMGTCKVWDLVSRKSVASHTEHGGAVRGVAFSADGEYFITGGRDEVVCVYRQDSLRKLVTTFSVRHQVEACGFLEVENQHFFYTAGTENQLKLWDIDTGRPMGGLHRAMDTQEELMVVSVQENNGNLWMVLSDQTLVELDVADVLVVMLELHIPTARHVAGNHGIIADIRFAGPNLDLVAMATNAPALRVVDPQHPLNVQLGEAHTDLLNCLDALEDGCWLLTGSKDHEAKLWRFEDGLFEVYATFSGHAGAVTACGLPRSPSDTPKFVITALADLTVKKWRVPAHSGETVSLSEYTRRAHDKDINAVAVAPNDALFATASFDKTAKIWDAALGETVGILKGHKRGLWDVSFCQYDKLVATAAGDKTARVWLLHDYTCTKTLEGHTNAVQRVRFMNKNKQLVSSGADGLVKVWDLKESECVATLDNHANRLWAMDVKNDGLNIVSADADGYMSLWTDNTDVLVQEKEQREKERVEQEQLLANFIGKNEWSNAFLLALTLEHLMRVYNVVKLLIAANSDPALSVGSAELEATMKLLNPEQMVSLLRKLRDWNINFKQFEIAQKVLSVVLDHISMEDGATRKIVDSIIPYNERHYARLDDMLEETYILDYVVLEMEKA
;
A
#
# COMPACT_ATOMS: atom_id res chain seq x y z
N MET A 1 -15.86 -32.30 -8.53
CA MET A 1 -15.91 -31.72 -7.16
C MET A 1 -16.41 -30.30 -7.34
N ALA A 2 -17.36 -29.84 -6.53
CA ALA A 2 -17.69 -28.42 -6.55
C ALA A 2 -16.50 -27.69 -5.92
N ASP A 3 -15.97 -26.68 -6.60
CA ASP A 3 -14.88 -25.88 -6.05
C ASP A 3 -15.34 -25.28 -4.70
N PRO A 4 -14.46 -25.24 -3.69
CA PRO A 4 -14.81 -24.75 -2.37
C PRO A 4 -15.26 -23.28 -2.45
N ILE A 5 -16.16 -22.90 -1.54
CA ILE A 5 -16.60 -21.51 -1.39
C ILE A 5 -15.40 -20.72 -0.91
N ARG A 6 -14.99 -19.69 -1.66
CA ARG A 6 -13.84 -18.84 -1.36
C ARG A 6 -14.13 -17.99 -0.13
N CYS A 7 -13.33 -18.14 0.92
CA CYS A 7 -13.58 -17.54 2.23
C CYS A 7 -12.34 -16.92 2.89
N ALA A 8 -11.13 -17.18 2.38
CA ALA A 8 -9.89 -16.69 2.96
C ALA A 8 -9.09 -15.90 1.93
N TYR A 9 -8.88 -14.61 2.22
CA TYR A 9 -8.12 -13.72 1.37
C TYR A 9 -6.91 -13.16 2.12
N VAL A 10 -5.80 -12.99 1.43
CA VAL A 10 -4.61 -12.29 1.91
C VAL A 10 -4.53 -10.95 1.20
N SER A 11 -4.37 -9.87 1.96
CA SER A 11 -4.17 -8.53 1.42
C SER A 11 -2.68 -8.27 1.14
N GLN A 12 -2.42 -7.66 0.00
CA GLN A 12 -1.20 -6.93 -0.30
C GLN A 12 -1.58 -5.46 -0.43
N ASP A 13 -0.97 -4.63 0.39
CA ASP A 13 -1.39 -3.24 0.56
C ASP A 13 -0.42 -2.27 -0.09
N VAL A 14 -0.99 -1.31 -0.79
CA VAL A 14 -0.29 -0.18 -1.39
C VAL A 14 -0.72 1.06 -0.63
N ALA A 15 0.13 1.47 0.29
CA ALA A 15 -0.06 2.68 1.08
C ALA A 15 0.49 3.90 0.34
N PRO A 16 -0.17 5.06 0.43
CA PRO A 16 0.47 6.31 0.03
C PRO A 16 1.69 6.54 0.93
N PHE A 17 2.80 6.98 0.36
CA PHE A 17 4.02 7.27 1.13
C PHE A 17 4.42 8.75 1.07
N TYR A 18 3.84 9.53 0.16
CA TYR A 18 4.11 10.96 0.03
C TYR A 18 2.82 11.77 0.10
N ILE A 19 2.62 12.47 1.21
CA ILE A 19 1.49 13.38 1.41
C ILE A 19 2.03 14.65 2.07
N GLY A 20 2.18 15.73 1.32
CA GLY A 20 2.68 16.98 1.88
C GLY A 20 3.00 18.03 0.82
N ALA A 21 3.13 19.28 1.26
CA ALA A 21 3.55 20.40 0.42
C ALA A 21 5.08 20.58 0.38
N THR A 22 5.80 19.85 1.23
CA THR A 22 7.26 19.89 1.32
C THR A 22 7.90 18.90 0.35
N ALA A 23 9.06 19.26 -0.19
CA ALA A 23 9.78 18.44 -1.15
C ALA A 23 10.26 17.13 -0.51
N ALA A 24 10.24 16.05 -1.30
CA ALA A 24 10.92 14.81 -0.95
C ALA A 24 12.44 15.02 -0.92
N ALA A 25 13.13 14.33 0.00
CA ALA A 25 14.59 14.36 0.10
C ALA A 25 15.17 13.02 -0.34
N PHE A 26 16.08 13.02 -1.31
CA PHE A 26 16.72 11.80 -1.80
C PHE A 26 18.15 11.66 -1.26
N ALA A 27 18.60 10.42 -1.12
CA ALA A 27 20.02 10.12 -0.93
C ALA A 27 20.74 10.37 -2.27
N LYS A 28 22.07 10.56 -2.23
CA LYS A 28 22.84 10.73 -3.47
C LYS A 28 22.74 9.50 -4.36
N ASP A 29 22.63 8.32 -3.77
CA ASP A 29 22.46 7.07 -4.49
C ASP A 29 21.03 6.88 -5.04
N ALA A 30 20.10 7.79 -4.74
CA ALA A 30 18.66 7.76 -5.05
C ALA A 30 17.89 6.49 -4.65
N SER A 31 18.54 5.49 -4.03
CA SER A 31 17.89 4.30 -3.50
C SER A 31 16.89 4.66 -2.40
N ILE A 32 17.31 5.49 -1.44
CA ILE A 32 16.48 5.89 -0.30
C ILE A 32 15.86 7.27 -0.55
N VAL A 33 14.54 7.34 -0.37
CA VAL A 33 13.77 8.58 -0.41
C VAL A 33 13.03 8.77 0.90
N ALA A 34 13.18 9.96 1.48
CA ALA A 34 12.40 10.41 2.61
C ALA A 34 11.28 11.31 2.11
N THR A 35 10.04 10.91 2.40
CA THR A 35 8.83 11.65 2.03
C THR A 35 8.01 12.00 3.26
N PRO A 36 7.52 13.24 3.38
CA PRO A 36 6.57 13.60 4.41
C PRO A 36 5.21 12.96 4.14
N MET A 37 4.55 12.47 5.20
CA MET A 37 3.16 12.03 5.24
C MET A 37 2.43 12.83 6.33
N ASN A 38 2.05 14.07 5.99
CA ASN A 38 1.50 15.09 6.88
C ASN A 38 2.41 15.39 8.09
N GLU A 39 2.28 14.59 9.15
CA GLU A 39 3.01 14.70 10.41
C GLU A 39 4.19 13.71 10.45
N ASP A 40 4.05 12.57 9.80
CA ASP A 40 5.03 11.48 9.81
C ASP A 40 6.01 11.62 8.63
N VAL A 41 7.15 10.92 8.71
CA VAL A 41 8.07 10.77 7.57
C VAL A 41 8.20 9.31 7.21
N VAL A 42 7.99 8.99 5.94
CA VAL A 42 8.18 7.65 5.40
C VAL A 42 9.52 7.58 4.68
N LEU A 43 10.32 6.57 5.03
CA LEU A 43 11.53 6.19 4.31
C LEU A 43 11.18 5.04 3.37
N THR A 44 11.38 5.28 2.08
CA THR A 44 11.10 4.32 1.01
C THR A 44 12.38 3.98 0.27
N ASP A 45 12.51 2.72 -0.09
CA ASP A 45 13.54 2.25 -1.01
C ASP A 45 12.91 2.13 -2.41
N LEU A 46 13.41 2.89 -3.37
CA LEU A 46 12.90 2.93 -4.74
C LEU A 46 13.31 1.70 -5.56
N ASP A 47 14.38 1.00 -5.19
CA ASP A 47 14.82 -0.19 -5.93
C ASP A 47 13.96 -1.42 -5.59
N THR A 48 13.56 -1.53 -4.31
CA THR A 48 12.76 -2.65 -3.80
C THR A 48 11.27 -2.34 -3.69
N ASP A 49 10.87 -1.11 -3.99
CA ASP A 49 9.50 -0.59 -3.84
C ASP A 49 8.89 -0.81 -2.44
N SER A 50 9.75 -0.83 -1.42
CA SER A 50 9.36 -1.17 -0.05
C SER A 50 9.50 0.02 0.89
N ILE A 51 8.55 0.14 1.81
CA ILE A 51 8.62 1.08 2.92
C ILE A 51 9.59 0.50 3.95
N LEU A 52 10.74 1.14 4.14
CA LEU A 52 11.75 0.73 5.09
C LEU A 52 11.34 1.04 6.53
N HIS A 53 10.89 2.28 6.76
CA HIS A 53 10.54 2.76 8.09
C HIS A 53 9.62 3.99 8.03
N THR A 54 8.70 4.10 8.99
CA THR A 54 7.87 5.29 9.21
C THR A 54 8.28 5.93 10.53
N LEU A 55 8.73 7.17 10.47
CA LEU A 55 9.06 8.00 11.62
C LEU A 55 7.81 8.74 12.07
N GLU A 56 7.30 8.41 13.25
CA GLU A 56 6.15 9.09 13.86
C GLU A 56 6.52 10.53 14.25
N GLY A 57 5.71 11.49 13.81
CA GLY A 57 5.88 12.91 14.09
C GLY A 57 5.23 13.38 15.40
N ASP A 58 5.32 14.69 15.65
CA ASP A 58 4.87 15.29 16.92
C ASP A 58 3.45 15.87 16.91
N GLY A 59 2.63 15.51 15.92
CA GLY A 59 1.27 16.06 15.78
C GLY A 59 1.16 17.38 15.01
N GLU A 60 2.26 17.87 14.43
CA GLU A 60 2.26 19.07 13.59
C GLU A 60 2.92 18.80 12.24
N THR A 61 2.48 19.51 11.21
CA THR A 61 2.97 19.31 9.85
C THR A 61 4.46 19.61 9.70
N ILE A 62 5.13 18.83 8.88
CA ILE A 62 6.55 19.00 8.57
C ILE A 62 6.75 20.17 7.60
N THR A 63 7.67 21.09 7.94
CA THR A 63 7.96 22.29 7.14
C THR A 63 9.23 22.20 6.30
N ALA A 64 10.20 21.40 6.73
CA ALA A 64 11.43 21.18 5.97
C ALA A 64 11.98 19.77 6.22
N LEU A 65 12.45 19.15 5.15
CA LEU A 65 13.06 17.83 5.15
C LEU A 65 14.36 17.90 4.35
N ALA A 66 15.46 17.38 4.89
CA ALA A 66 16.71 17.22 4.15
C ALA A 66 17.44 15.97 4.61
N MET A 67 18.00 15.22 3.66
CA MET A 67 18.80 14.03 3.94
C MET A 67 20.25 14.27 3.55
N THR A 68 21.18 13.68 4.30
CA THR A 68 22.60 13.68 3.90
C THR A 68 22.79 12.88 2.61
N PRO A 69 23.74 13.27 1.73
CA PRO A 69 24.07 12.53 0.51
C PRO A 69 24.34 11.03 0.75
N ASP A 70 25.01 10.70 1.86
CA ASP A 70 25.34 9.32 2.24
C ASP A 70 24.14 8.51 2.78
N GLY A 71 22.94 9.10 2.86
CA GLY A 71 21.74 8.46 3.41
C GLY A 71 21.77 8.16 4.92
N SER A 72 22.85 8.52 5.62
CA SER A 72 23.06 8.15 7.02
C SER A 72 22.18 8.92 8.01
N LYS A 73 21.83 10.18 7.71
CA LYS A 73 21.10 11.06 8.62
C LYS A 73 20.06 11.89 7.90
N LEU A 74 18.92 12.04 8.57
CA LEU A 74 17.78 12.80 8.11
C LEU A 74 17.50 13.95 9.09
N ALA A 75 17.34 15.15 8.55
CA ALA A 75 16.88 16.32 9.28
C ALA A 75 15.39 16.54 9.01
N VAL A 76 14.58 16.42 10.05
CA VAL A 76 13.14 16.69 10.02
C VAL A 76 12.88 17.95 10.85
N VAL A 77 12.18 18.92 10.27
CA VAL A 77 11.74 20.11 10.98
C VAL A 77 10.22 20.20 10.91
N SER A 78 9.58 20.15 12.08
CA SER A 78 8.15 20.37 12.26
C SER A 78 7.85 21.83 12.62
N GLN A 79 6.59 22.24 12.47
CA GLN A 79 6.12 23.57 12.89
C GLN A 79 6.32 23.82 14.39
N SER A 80 6.44 22.77 15.21
CA SER A 80 6.48 22.85 16.68
C SER A 80 7.83 23.33 17.23
N GLN A 81 8.80 23.63 16.35
CA GLN A 81 10.10 24.21 16.68
C GLN A 81 10.91 23.37 17.66
N GLN A 82 10.95 22.04 17.48
CA GLN A 82 11.75 21.15 18.33
C GLN A 82 13.25 21.52 18.31
N LEU A 83 13.76 21.92 17.15
CA LEU A 83 15.05 22.57 17.03
C LEU A 83 14.89 24.04 17.46
N ARG A 84 15.76 24.51 18.37
CA ARG A 84 15.74 25.85 18.97
C ARG A 84 15.98 26.96 17.93
N PHE A 85 15.00 27.21 17.08
CA PHE A 85 14.93 28.33 16.16
C PHE A 85 14.03 29.42 16.73
N ALA A 86 14.28 30.68 16.39
CA ALA A 86 13.42 31.79 16.78
C ALA A 86 12.15 31.89 15.92
N ALA A 87 12.16 31.25 14.75
CA ALA A 87 11.11 31.32 13.75
C ALA A 87 11.08 30.03 12.91
N PRO A 88 9.94 29.68 12.29
CA PRO A 88 9.82 28.46 11.49
C PRO A 88 10.78 28.47 10.31
N VAL A 89 11.27 27.26 9.97
CA VAL A 89 12.22 26.98 8.90
C VAL A 89 11.48 26.25 7.80
N TYR A 90 11.54 26.78 6.57
CA TYR A 90 10.90 26.18 5.40
C TYR A 90 11.87 25.46 4.47
N ILE A 91 13.18 25.66 4.65
CA ILE A 91 14.19 25.13 3.75
C ILE A 91 15.34 24.59 4.55
N ALA A 92 15.76 23.39 4.18
CA ALA A 92 16.95 22.74 4.67
C ALA A 92 17.80 22.32 3.46
N ALA A 93 19.11 22.43 3.60
CA ALA A 93 20.06 21.92 2.62
C ALA A 93 21.13 21.12 3.35
N ALA A 94 21.52 19.98 2.78
CA ALA A 94 22.63 19.18 3.25
C ALA A 94 23.90 19.54 2.48
N ASP A 95 25.04 19.39 3.12
CA ASP A 95 26.32 19.46 2.45
C ASP A 95 26.68 18.15 1.73
N ALA A 96 27.50 18.24 0.68
CA ALA A 96 28.06 17.12 -0.08
C ALA A 96 28.84 16.12 0.79
N THR A 97 29.47 16.59 1.87
CA THR A 97 30.30 15.76 2.77
C THR A 97 29.54 15.17 3.96
N SER A 98 28.20 15.28 3.96
CA SER A 98 27.28 14.78 5.00
C SER A 98 27.49 15.32 6.42
N SER A 99 28.40 16.30 6.59
CA SER A 99 28.83 16.80 7.90
C SER A 99 28.04 18.01 8.42
N LEU A 100 27.42 18.78 7.52
CA LEU A 100 26.74 20.03 7.83
C LEU A 100 25.32 20.07 7.27
N PHE A 101 24.40 20.69 8.03
CA PHE A 101 23.08 21.12 7.54
C PHE A 101 22.96 22.64 7.61
N ALA A 102 22.40 23.27 6.59
CA ALA A 102 21.94 24.65 6.64
C ALA A 102 20.41 24.69 6.70
N PHE A 103 19.90 25.57 7.56
CA PHE A 103 18.48 25.85 7.71
C PHE A 103 18.22 27.33 7.45
N GLY A 104 17.17 27.61 6.66
CA GLY A 104 16.71 28.95 6.35
C GLY A 104 15.44 29.28 7.10
N SER A 105 15.50 30.26 8.01
CA SER A 105 14.32 30.72 8.75
C SER A 105 13.54 31.80 7.99
N THR A 106 12.31 32.01 8.44
CA THR A 106 11.46 33.12 7.97
C THR A 106 11.99 34.51 8.32
N ASP A 107 12.77 34.63 9.40
CA ASP A 107 13.37 35.89 9.85
C ASP A 107 14.60 36.33 9.04
N GLY A 108 14.97 35.60 7.98
CA GLY A 108 16.17 35.89 7.19
C GLY A 108 17.47 35.46 7.88
N LEU A 109 17.37 34.54 8.84
CA LEU A 109 18.53 33.96 9.50
C LEU A 109 18.88 32.61 8.86
N VAL A 110 20.12 32.50 8.36
CA VAL A 110 20.67 31.21 7.91
C VAL A 110 21.51 30.65 9.03
N SER A 111 21.16 29.45 9.52
CA SER A 111 21.94 28.76 10.54
C SER A 111 22.55 27.49 9.98
N VAL A 112 23.84 27.27 10.26
CA VAL A 112 24.56 26.05 9.88
C VAL A 112 24.82 25.22 11.13
N TRP A 113 24.55 23.93 11.05
CA TRP A 113 24.62 22.96 12.13
C TRP A 113 25.62 21.86 11.81
N ASP A 114 26.39 21.46 12.81
CA ASP A 114 27.19 20.24 12.75
C ASP A 114 26.31 19.04 13.09
N VAL A 115 26.29 18.08 12.17
CA VAL A 115 25.44 16.90 12.22
C VAL A 115 25.93 15.86 13.24
N SER A 116 27.22 15.88 13.58
CA SER A 116 27.82 14.99 14.59
C SER A 116 27.66 15.55 16.01
N GLY A 117 27.85 16.86 16.15
CA GLY A 117 27.86 17.53 17.44
C GLY A 117 26.51 18.10 17.89
N GLY A 118 25.54 18.27 16.99
CA GLY A 118 24.22 18.80 17.31
C GLY A 118 24.25 20.25 17.80
N PHE A 119 25.22 21.05 17.35
CA PHE A 119 25.35 22.47 17.69
C PHE A 119 25.45 23.35 16.46
N ILE A 120 25.09 24.62 16.63
CA ILE A 120 25.17 25.65 15.59
C ILE A 120 26.63 26.09 15.43
N THR A 121 27.18 25.91 14.24
CA THR A 121 28.54 26.38 13.89
C THR A 121 28.52 27.84 13.45
N HIS A 122 27.52 28.22 12.66
CA HIS A 122 27.38 29.57 12.11
C HIS A 122 25.95 30.08 12.22
N SER A 123 25.82 31.36 12.58
CA SER A 123 24.57 32.12 12.50
C SER A 123 24.81 33.32 11.59
N LEU A 124 24.35 33.22 10.35
CA LEU A 124 24.55 34.21 9.32
C LEU A 124 23.34 35.15 9.30
N LYS A 125 23.58 36.38 9.76
CA LYS A 125 22.59 37.46 9.78
C LYS A 125 22.90 38.41 8.65
N GLY A 126 21.92 38.69 7.81
CA GLY A 126 22.06 39.69 6.77
C GLY A 126 20.92 39.75 5.77
N HIS A 127 20.05 38.75 5.72
CA HIS A 127 18.82 38.83 4.94
C HIS A 127 17.75 39.58 5.74
N GLY A 128 16.93 40.34 5.03
CA GLY A 128 15.85 41.13 5.64
C GLY A 128 14.49 40.42 5.62
N THR A 129 14.40 39.32 4.90
CA THR A 129 13.16 38.61 4.58
C THR A 129 13.36 37.10 4.64
N THR A 130 12.28 36.36 4.45
CA THR A 130 12.26 34.90 4.42
C THR A 130 13.22 34.33 3.37
N ILE A 131 13.99 33.32 3.78
CA ILE A 131 14.92 32.60 2.90
C ILE A 131 14.13 31.59 2.06
N CYS A 132 14.42 31.56 0.76
CA CYS A 132 13.69 30.85 -0.28
C CYS A 132 14.52 29.82 -1.05
N ALA A 133 15.84 29.84 -0.92
CA ALA A 133 16.74 28.86 -1.52
C ALA A 133 18.05 28.78 -0.73
N LEU A 134 18.63 27.58 -0.64
CA LEU A 134 19.95 27.35 -0.03
C LEU A 134 20.71 26.32 -0.86
N ALA A 135 22.00 26.57 -1.10
CA ALA A 135 22.89 25.62 -1.77
C ALA A 135 24.30 25.70 -1.19
N PHE A 136 24.89 24.55 -0.89
CA PHE A 136 26.29 24.44 -0.48
C PHE A 136 27.20 24.28 -1.69
N HIS A 137 28.43 24.76 -1.55
CA HIS A 137 29.54 24.42 -2.41
C HIS A 137 30.81 24.29 -1.58
N GLY A 138 31.43 23.12 -1.66
CA GLY A 138 32.68 22.83 -0.96
C GLY A 138 33.17 21.45 -1.32
N GLU A 139 34.43 21.37 -1.73
CA GLU A 139 35.12 20.09 -1.85
C GLU A 139 35.77 19.72 -0.51
N LEU A 140 35.88 18.42 -0.25
CA LEU A 140 36.54 17.87 0.92
C LEU A 140 37.98 18.42 1.01
N HIS A 141 38.34 19.06 2.13
CA HIS A 141 39.65 19.69 2.37
C HIS A 141 40.00 20.93 1.51
N SER A 142 39.03 21.51 0.79
CA SER A 142 39.24 22.77 0.07
C SER A 142 39.19 23.99 0.98
N ALA A 143 39.87 25.07 0.58
CA ALA A 143 39.86 26.35 1.28
C ALA A 143 38.61 27.19 0.98
N THR A 144 37.74 26.72 0.09
CA THR A 144 36.61 27.48 -0.47
C THR A 144 35.29 26.81 -0.11
N TRP A 145 34.87 26.98 1.15
CA TRP A 145 33.55 26.58 1.61
C TRP A 145 32.58 27.73 1.48
N ARG A 146 31.61 27.61 0.57
CA ARG A 146 30.63 28.64 0.27
C ARG A 146 29.21 28.14 0.47
N LEU A 147 28.34 29.05 0.89
CA LEU A 147 26.91 28.82 1.05
C LEU A 147 26.18 29.93 0.32
N ALA A 148 25.35 29.61 -0.66
CA ALA A 148 24.46 30.57 -1.27
C ALA A 148 23.08 30.53 -0.62
N SER A 149 22.45 31.69 -0.58
CA SER A 149 21.14 31.91 0.04
C SER A 149 20.35 32.92 -0.78
N GLY A 150 19.10 32.59 -1.07
CA GLY A 150 18.17 33.44 -1.81
C GLY A 150 17.01 33.91 -0.93
N ASP A 151 16.54 35.14 -1.17
CA ASP A 151 15.41 35.75 -0.48
C ASP A 151 14.16 35.84 -1.37
N THR A 152 13.01 36.08 -0.73
CA THR A 152 11.74 36.44 -1.40
C THR A 152 11.78 37.74 -2.18
N MET A 153 12.62 38.70 -1.79
CA MET A 153 12.71 40.01 -2.44
C MET A 153 13.74 40.07 -3.58
N GLY A 154 14.28 38.93 -4.03
CA GLY A 154 15.23 38.88 -5.14
C GLY A 154 16.70 39.08 -4.76
N THR A 155 17.00 39.22 -3.48
CA THR A 155 18.37 39.32 -2.96
C THR A 155 18.99 37.93 -2.81
N CYS A 156 20.08 37.67 -3.53
CA CYS A 156 20.90 36.47 -3.35
C CYS A 156 22.23 36.85 -2.69
N LYS A 157 22.64 36.12 -1.65
CA LYS A 157 23.94 36.30 -1.00
C LYS A 157 24.74 35.01 -1.01
N VAL A 158 26.03 35.16 -1.30
CA VAL A 158 27.03 34.10 -1.20
C VAL A 158 27.87 34.38 0.04
N TRP A 159 27.84 33.43 0.97
CA TRP A 159 28.57 33.43 2.22
C TRP A 159 29.78 32.53 2.10
N ASP A 160 30.88 32.94 2.71
CA ASP A 160 32.04 32.07 2.93
C ASP A 160 32.01 31.59 4.37
N LEU A 161 31.97 30.26 4.56
CA LEU A 161 31.86 29.61 5.86
C LEU A 161 33.18 29.70 6.63
N VAL A 162 34.32 29.75 5.93
CA VAL A 162 35.64 29.87 6.56
C VAL A 162 35.80 31.26 7.17
N SER A 163 35.52 32.32 6.38
CA SER A 163 35.67 33.70 6.85
C SER A 163 34.45 34.26 7.60
N ARG A 164 33.31 33.55 7.58
CA ARG A 164 32.03 33.92 8.20
C ARG A 164 31.46 35.25 7.69
N LYS A 165 31.82 35.66 6.48
CA LYS A 165 31.39 36.93 5.87
C LYS A 165 30.63 36.67 4.58
N SER A 166 29.74 37.60 4.23
CA SER A 166 29.12 37.64 2.90
C SER A 166 30.17 38.10 1.89
N VAL A 167 30.46 37.27 0.89
CA VAL A 167 31.41 37.55 -0.19
C VAL A 167 30.76 38.41 -1.26
N ALA A 168 29.52 38.10 -1.63
CA ALA A 168 28.75 38.80 -2.65
C ALA A 168 27.28 38.94 -2.27
N SER A 169 26.67 40.02 -2.74
CA SER A 169 25.24 40.29 -2.65
C SER A 169 24.74 40.72 -4.02
N HIS A 170 23.89 39.91 -4.63
CA HIS A 170 23.27 40.12 -5.93
C HIS A 170 21.81 40.57 -5.72
N THR A 171 21.40 41.60 -6.46
CA THR A 171 20.06 42.18 -6.39
C THR A 171 19.49 42.38 -7.79
N GLU A 172 19.68 41.37 -8.64
CA GLU A 172 19.31 41.44 -10.06
C GLU A 172 17.89 40.90 -10.32
N HIS A 173 17.39 40.03 -9.44
CA HIS A 173 16.04 39.50 -9.54
C HIS A 173 15.00 40.50 -9.02
N GLY A 174 13.87 40.58 -9.73
CA GLY A 174 12.70 41.36 -9.32
C GLY A 174 11.70 40.57 -8.47
N GLY A 175 11.87 39.24 -8.39
CA GLY A 175 11.01 38.32 -7.67
C GLY A 175 11.78 37.37 -6.75
N ALA A 176 11.07 36.43 -6.12
CA ALA A 176 11.67 35.46 -5.20
C ALA A 176 12.67 34.54 -5.91
N VAL A 177 13.87 34.38 -5.34
CA VAL A 177 14.89 33.45 -5.83
C VAL A 177 14.64 32.08 -5.21
N ARG A 178 14.29 31.09 -6.04
CA ARG A 178 13.99 29.72 -5.60
C ARG A 178 15.03 28.71 -6.04
N GLY A 179 15.56 28.87 -7.25
CA GLY A 179 16.67 28.07 -7.74
C GLY A 179 18.00 28.73 -7.42
N VAL A 180 18.89 28.02 -6.71
CA VAL A 180 20.28 28.43 -6.54
C VAL A 180 21.16 27.20 -6.62
N ALA A 181 22.21 27.23 -7.44
CA ALA A 181 23.11 26.11 -7.61
C ALA A 181 24.54 26.55 -7.95
N PHE A 182 25.50 25.67 -7.65
CA PHE A 182 26.91 25.80 -8.00
C PHE A 182 27.30 24.64 -8.92
N SER A 183 28.21 24.89 -9.87
CA SER A 183 28.82 23.82 -10.68
C SER A 183 29.69 22.95 -9.80
N ALA A 184 29.85 21.66 -10.14
CA ALA A 184 30.73 20.75 -9.41
C ALA A 184 32.19 21.21 -9.51
N ASP A 185 32.61 21.66 -10.71
CA ASP A 185 33.94 22.23 -10.97
C ASP A 185 34.19 23.59 -10.30
N GLY A 186 33.14 24.21 -9.72
CA GLY A 186 33.27 25.50 -9.04
C GLY A 186 33.60 26.67 -9.96
N GLU A 187 33.32 26.58 -11.26
CA GLU A 187 33.53 27.69 -12.21
C GLU A 187 32.31 28.62 -12.30
N TYR A 188 31.10 28.06 -12.24
CA TYR A 188 29.85 28.78 -12.47
C TYR A 188 28.90 28.72 -11.26
N PHE A 189 28.14 29.79 -11.10
CA PHE A 189 27.10 29.95 -10.09
C PHE A 189 25.82 30.45 -10.76
N ILE A 190 24.68 29.82 -10.48
CA ILE A 190 23.39 30.16 -11.09
C ILE A 190 22.38 30.59 -10.03
N THR A 191 21.59 31.60 -10.38
CA THR A 191 20.40 31.99 -9.64
C THR A 191 19.18 32.03 -10.58
N GLY A 192 18.10 31.37 -10.16
CA GLY A 192 16.82 31.33 -10.86
C GLY A 192 15.70 31.91 -10.00
N GLY A 193 14.94 32.83 -10.57
CA GLY A 193 13.84 33.51 -9.90
C GLY A 193 12.47 33.19 -10.48
N ARG A 194 11.43 33.49 -9.69
CA ARG A 194 10.03 33.52 -10.15
C ARG A 194 9.74 34.65 -11.15
N ASP A 195 10.69 35.54 -11.39
CA ASP A 195 10.64 36.57 -12.43
C ASP A 195 10.96 36.03 -13.84
N GLU A 196 10.99 34.69 -14.01
CA GLU A 196 11.25 33.99 -15.28
C GLU A 196 12.67 34.19 -15.83
N VAL A 197 13.57 34.68 -14.97
CA VAL A 197 14.94 35.03 -15.31
C VAL A 197 15.91 34.11 -14.58
N VAL A 198 16.97 33.72 -15.29
CA VAL A 198 18.11 33.00 -14.73
C VAL A 198 19.37 33.82 -14.98
N CYS A 199 20.16 34.05 -13.94
CA CYS A 199 21.44 34.74 -14.01
C CYS A 199 22.59 33.75 -13.78
N VAL A 200 23.63 33.86 -14.62
CA VAL A 200 24.85 33.04 -14.50
C VAL A 200 26.04 33.92 -14.15
N TYR A 201 26.77 33.54 -13.11
CA TYR A 201 27.95 34.22 -12.60
C TYR A 201 29.17 33.32 -12.67
N ARG A 202 30.35 33.92 -12.86
CA ARG A 202 31.63 33.20 -12.69
C ARG A 202 32.08 33.26 -11.23
N GLN A 203 32.38 32.10 -10.66
CA GLN A 203 32.70 31.89 -9.25
C GLN A 203 33.99 32.60 -8.77
N ASP A 204 34.96 32.84 -9.65
CA ASP A 204 36.21 33.52 -9.31
C ASP A 204 36.02 34.99 -8.93
N SER A 205 35.06 35.66 -9.59
CA SER A 205 34.84 37.09 -9.41
C SER A 205 33.60 37.40 -8.59
N LEU A 206 32.60 36.50 -8.57
CA LEU A 206 31.27 36.64 -7.92
C LEU A 206 30.60 38.01 -8.09
N ARG A 207 31.10 38.84 -8.99
CA ARG A 207 30.71 40.23 -9.21
C ARG A 207 30.49 40.49 -10.69
N LYS A 208 31.06 39.65 -11.56
CA LYS A 208 30.87 39.73 -13.00
C LYS A 208 29.81 38.73 -13.43
N LEU A 209 28.66 39.28 -13.82
CA LEU A 209 27.61 38.58 -14.55
C LEU A 209 28.16 38.12 -15.90
N VAL A 210 27.94 36.85 -16.25
CA VAL A 210 28.31 36.28 -17.55
C VAL A 210 27.16 36.53 -18.52
N THR A 211 25.96 36.06 -18.19
CA THR A 211 24.77 36.12 -19.04
C THR A 211 23.48 36.08 -18.21
N THR A 212 22.40 36.59 -18.79
CA THR A 212 21.04 36.51 -18.26
C THR A 212 20.15 35.82 -19.29
N PHE A 213 19.42 34.79 -18.86
CA PHE A 213 18.53 33.99 -19.70
C PHE A 213 17.06 34.24 -19.33
N SER A 214 16.20 34.37 -20.33
CA SER A 214 14.74 34.46 -20.15
C SER A 214 14.09 33.11 -20.46
N VAL A 215 13.58 32.44 -19.43
CA VAL A 215 13.13 31.04 -19.50
C VAL A 215 11.64 30.93 -19.88
N ARG A 216 10.89 32.05 -19.79
CA ARG A 216 9.45 32.20 -20.11
C ARG A 216 8.51 31.34 -19.26
N HIS A 217 8.98 30.84 -18.13
CA HIS A 217 8.20 30.22 -17.07
C HIS A 217 8.85 30.54 -15.74
N GLN A 218 8.10 30.45 -14.63
CA GLN A 218 8.65 30.73 -13.30
C GLN A 218 9.57 29.59 -12.88
N VAL A 219 10.77 29.91 -12.41
CA VAL A 219 11.76 28.91 -12.00
C VAL A 219 11.59 28.58 -10.52
N GLU A 220 11.40 27.30 -10.21
CA GLU A 220 11.33 26.78 -8.84
C GLU A 220 12.63 26.06 -8.44
N ALA A 221 13.26 25.34 -9.38
CA ALA A 221 14.55 24.69 -9.16
C ALA A 221 15.49 24.89 -10.36
N CYS A 222 16.79 25.00 -10.08
CA CYS A 222 17.83 25.04 -11.09
C CYS A 222 19.06 24.27 -10.61
N GLY A 223 19.79 23.69 -11.54
CA GLY A 223 21.04 22.99 -11.27
C GLY A 223 21.92 22.90 -12.51
N PHE A 224 23.13 22.41 -12.31
CA PHE A 224 24.07 22.14 -13.39
C PHE A 224 24.02 20.66 -13.76
N LEU A 225 24.51 20.34 -14.95
CA LEU A 225 24.79 18.99 -15.40
C LEU A 225 26.09 19.04 -16.19
N GLU A 226 27.08 18.25 -15.78
CA GLU A 226 28.38 18.18 -16.46
C GLU A 226 28.45 16.89 -17.28
N VAL A 227 28.48 17.02 -18.60
CA VAL A 227 28.62 15.87 -19.51
C VAL A 227 29.73 16.15 -20.51
N GLU A 228 30.72 15.25 -20.58
CA GLU A 228 31.85 15.32 -21.53
C GLU A 228 32.59 16.68 -21.59
N ASN A 229 32.82 17.33 -20.43
CA ASN A 229 33.44 18.66 -20.30
C ASN A 229 32.64 19.84 -20.90
N GLN A 230 31.35 19.65 -21.21
CA GLN A 230 30.41 20.74 -21.46
C GLN A 230 29.49 20.94 -20.26
N HIS A 231 29.32 22.21 -19.88
CA HIS A 231 28.48 22.59 -18.77
C HIS A 231 27.07 22.93 -19.28
N PHE A 232 26.10 22.11 -18.89
CA PHE A 232 24.69 22.39 -19.10
C PHE A 232 24.07 22.87 -17.79
N PHE A 233 22.97 23.60 -17.90
CA PHE A 233 22.11 23.87 -16.76
C PHE A 233 20.68 23.52 -17.09
N TYR A 234 19.96 23.00 -16.11
CA TYR A 234 18.53 22.77 -16.23
C TYR A 234 17.76 23.83 -15.46
N THR A 235 16.58 24.13 -15.98
CA THR A 235 15.59 24.97 -15.32
C THR A 235 14.30 24.18 -15.21
N ALA A 236 13.79 24.07 -13.99
CA ALA A 236 12.49 23.46 -13.73
C ALA A 236 11.55 24.50 -13.14
N GLY A 237 10.31 24.49 -13.63
CA GLY A 237 9.37 25.55 -13.34
C GLY A 237 7.91 25.15 -13.37
N THR A 238 7.06 26.16 -13.51
CA THR A 238 5.61 26.02 -13.71
C THR A 238 5.31 25.28 -15.03
N GLU A 239 4.13 24.66 -15.12
CA GLU A 239 3.64 23.89 -16.28
C GLU A 239 4.38 22.56 -16.54
N ASN A 240 4.93 21.94 -15.49
CA ASN A 240 5.74 20.70 -15.60
C ASN A 240 6.85 20.80 -16.67
N GLN A 241 7.45 21.98 -16.83
CA GLN A 241 8.50 22.21 -17.83
C GLN A 241 9.88 22.08 -17.19
N LEU A 242 10.63 21.06 -17.59
CA LEU A 242 12.08 21.01 -17.44
C LEU A 242 12.73 21.33 -18.79
N LYS A 243 13.64 22.30 -18.82
CA LYS A 243 14.41 22.67 -20.02
C LYS A 243 15.90 22.57 -19.71
N LEU A 244 16.64 21.97 -20.64
CA LEU A 244 18.09 21.94 -20.64
C LEU A 244 18.64 23.05 -21.52
N TRP A 245 19.58 23.81 -20.96
CA TRP A 245 20.21 24.95 -21.59
C TRP A 245 21.71 24.76 -21.64
N ASP A 246 22.29 25.17 -22.75
CA ASP A 246 23.73 25.30 -22.89
C ASP A 246 24.18 26.68 -22.39
N ILE A 247 25.19 26.70 -21.53
CA ILE A 247 25.73 27.91 -20.90
C ILE A 247 26.39 28.83 -21.95
N ASP A 248 27.12 28.26 -22.89
CA ASP A 248 27.93 29.02 -23.84
C ASP A 248 27.07 29.62 -24.96
N THR A 249 26.07 28.87 -25.44
CA THR A 249 25.19 29.31 -26.54
C THR A 249 23.89 29.95 -26.07
N GLY A 250 23.44 29.65 -24.85
CA GLY A 250 22.20 30.19 -24.29
C GLY A 250 20.92 29.68 -24.97
N ARG A 251 21.01 28.60 -25.73
CA ARG A 251 19.87 28.00 -26.44
C ARG A 251 19.33 26.81 -25.65
N PRO A 252 18.00 26.60 -25.66
CA PRO A 252 17.43 25.39 -25.10
C PRO A 252 17.76 24.22 -26.04
N MET A 253 18.42 23.19 -25.53
CA MET A 253 18.77 21.98 -26.30
C MET A 253 17.61 20.98 -26.35
N GLY A 254 16.86 20.89 -25.27
CA GLY A 254 15.71 19.99 -25.15
C GLY A 254 14.87 20.32 -23.92
N GLY A 255 13.66 19.79 -23.90
CA GLY A 255 12.79 19.90 -22.73
C GLY A 255 11.80 18.75 -22.65
N LEU A 256 11.15 18.63 -21.51
CA LEU A 256 10.05 17.67 -21.36
C LEU A 256 8.90 18.04 -22.32
N HIS A 257 8.15 17.05 -22.80
CA HIS A 257 6.92 17.30 -23.53
C HIS A 257 6.03 18.22 -22.69
N ARG A 258 5.54 19.31 -23.28
CA ARG A 258 4.62 20.21 -22.58
C ARG A 258 3.37 19.41 -22.19
N ALA A 259 3.15 19.21 -20.89
CA ALA A 259 1.90 18.65 -20.39
C ALA A 259 0.74 19.52 -20.91
N MET A 260 -0.42 18.92 -21.22
CA MET A 260 -1.59 19.70 -21.65
C MET A 260 -1.93 20.78 -20.60
N ASP A 261 -2.50 21.91 -21.05
CA ASP A 261 -2.99 22.96 -20.16
C ASP A 261 -4.16 22.39 -19.32
N THR A 262 -3.85 21.81 -18.17
CA THR A 262 -4.79 21.34 -17.17
C THR A 262 -5.28 22.51 -16.30
N GLN A 263 -6.46 22.38 -15.69
CA GLN A 263 -6.95 23.42 -14.75
C GLN A 263 -6.08 23.56 -13.50
N GLU A 264 -5.42 22.48 -13.10
CA GLU A 264 -4.41 22.48 -12.04
C GLU A 264 -3.03 22.64 -12.68
N GLU A 265 -2.35 23.74 -12.39
CA GLU A 265 -0.99 23.98 -12.85
C GLU A 265 -0.03 23.08 -12.07
N LEU A 266 0.49 22.04 -12.75
CA LEU A 266 1.55 21.21 -12.20
C LEU A 266 2.84 22.04 -12.07
N MET A 267 3.39 22.10 -10.86
CA MET A 267 4.66 22.78 -10.58
C MET A 267 5.72 21.77 -10.16
N VAL A 268 6.93 21.97 -10.65
CA VAL A 268 8.09 21.22 -10.15
C VAL A 268 8.57 21.87 -8.86
N VAL A 269 8.60 21.11 -7.76
CA VAL A 269 8.98 21.63 -6.44
C VAL A 269 10.50 21.58 -6.25
N SER A 270 11.13 20.49 -6.65
CA SER A 270 12.58 20.31 -6.59
C SER A 270 13.06 19.37 -7.68
N VAL A 271 14.34 19.51 -8.02
CA VAL A 271 15.06 18.57 -8.88
C VAL A 271 16.33 18.16 -8.16
N GLN A 272 16.62 16.86 -8.16
CA GLN A 272 17.86 16.31 -7.62
C GLN A 272 18.59 15.54 -8.71
N GLU A 273 19.90 15.75 -8.79
CA GLU A 273 20.78 15.09 -9.74
C GLU A 273 21.43 13.85 -9.11
N ASN A 274 21.43 12.74 -9.84
CA ASN A 274 22.15 11.52 -9.48
C ASN A 274 22.87 10.95 -10.70
N ASN A 275 24.19 11.14 -10.80
CA ASN A 275 25.08 10.46 -11.75
C ASN A 275 24.57 10.39 -13.21
N GLY A 276 23.88 11.43 -13.69
CA GLY A 276 23.30 11.50 -15.04
C GLY A 276 21.77 11.36 -15.12
N ASN A 277 21.10 10.93 -14.06
CA ASN A 277 19.64 10.92 -13.95
C ASN A 277 19.15 12.12 -13.15
N LEU A 278 17.99 12.68 -13.53
CA LEU A 278 17.32 13.76 -12.80
C LEU A 278 16.03 13.23 -12.18
N TRP A 279 15.90 13.40 -10.87
CA TRP A 279 14.65 13.17 -10.14
C TRP A 279 13.89 14.48 -9.99
N MET A 280 12.69 14.55 -10.52
CA MET A 280 11.77 15.68 -10.37
C MET A 280 10.69 15.34 -9.35
N VAL A 281 10.42 16.28 -8.45
CA VAL A 281 9.28 16.20 -7.52
C VAL A 281 8.19 17.13 -8.02
N LEU A 282 7.03 16.58 -8.37
CA LEU A 282 5.87 17.33 -8.84
C LEU A 282 4.93 17.71 -7.70
N SER A 283 4.16 18.78 -7.91
CA SER A 283 3.17 19.29 -6.94
C SER A 283 2.02 18.33 -6.65
N ASP A 284 1.73 17.39 -7.56
CA ASP A 284 0.72 16.35 -7.38
C ASP A 284 1.23 15.11 -6.61
N GLN A 285 2.38 15.27 -5.93
CA GLN A 285 3.01 14.25 -5.10
C GLN A 285 3.52 13.06 -5.91
N THR A 286 3.92 13.30 -7.16
CA THR A 286 4.60 12.29 -7.99
C THR A 286 6.10 12.60 -8.13
N LEU A 287 6.90 11.56 -8.23
CA LEU A 287 8.34 11.62 -8.46
C LEU A 287 8.58 11.11 -9.89
N VAL A 288 9.34 11.85 -10.68
CA VAL A 288 9.64 11.49 -12.08
C VAL A 288 11.14 11.33 -12.23
N GLU A 289 11.57 10.16 -12.69
CA GLU A 289 12.93 9.89 -13.08
C GLU A 289 13.11 10.19 -14.58
N LEU A 290 14.07 11.06 -14.87
CA LEU A 290 14.49 11.38 -16.23
C LEU A 290 15.88 10.81 -16.47
N ASP A 291 16.03 10.08 -17.57
CA ASP A 291 17.34 9.69 -18.08
C ASP A 291 17.86 10.79 -19.00
N VAL A 292 18.92 11.48 -18.57
CA VAL A 292 19.55 12.54 -19.36
C VAL A 292 20.76 12.04 -20.14
N ALA A 293 21.28 10.84 -19.81
CA ALA A 293 22.45 10.28 -20.46
C ALA A 293 22.15 9.86 -21.91
N ASP A 294 20.96 9.30 -22.16
CA ASP A 294 20.53 8.84 -23.48
C ASP A 294 20.23 10.01 -24.46
N VAL A 295 19.82 11.17 -23.94
CA VAL A 295 19.49 12.37 -24.74
C VAL A 295 20.73 12.97 -25.40
N LEU A 296 21.89 12.90 -24.75
CA LEU A 296 23.12 13.53 -25.26
C LEU A 296 23.79 12.75 -26.41
N VAL A 297 23.45 11.47 -26.63
CA VAL A 297 24.02 10.64 -27.71
C VAL A 297 23.35 10.94 -29.05
N VAL A 298 22.08 11.37 -29.05
CA VAL A 298 21.31 11.67 -30.25
C VAL A 298 21.11 13.17 -30.35
N MET A 299 22.05 13.86 -31.01
CA MET A 299 22.03 15.32 -31.28
C MET A 299 20.81 15.83 -32.12
N LEU A 300 19.71 15.08 -32.19
CA LEU A 300 18.56 15.30 -33.06
C LEU A 300 17.19 15.21 -32.38
N GLU A 301 17.05 14.67 -31.15
CA GLU A 301 15.76 14.63 -30.46
C GLU A 301 15.64 15.70 -29.37
N LEU A 302 14.64 16.58 -29.52
CA LEU A 302 14.36 17.70 -28.61
C LEU A 302 13.67 17.29 -27.29
N HIS A 303 13.43 15.99 -27.08
CA HIS A 303 12.58 15.48 -26.00
C HIS A 303 13.39 14.61 -25.03
N ILE A 304 13.24 14.88 -23.73
CA ILE A 304 13.84 14.07 -22.67
C ILE A 304 12.88 12.91 -22.37
N PRO A 305 13.28 11.63 -22.53
CA PRO A 305 12.44 10.50 -22.20
C PRO A 305 12.27 10.40 -20.68
N THR A 306 11.03 10.14 -20.24
CA THR A 306 10.75 9.79 -18.85
C THR A 306 11.03 8.29 -18.68
N ALA A 307 11.90 7.95 -17.73
CA ALA A 307 12.23 6.56 -17.45
C ALA A 307 11.18 5.91 -16.55
N ARG A 308 10.80 6.62 -15.48
CA ARG A 308 9.96 6.08 -14.41
C ARG A 308 9.10 7.18 -13.80
N HIS A 309 7.82 6.91 -13.60
CA HIS A 309 6.96 7.73 -12.74
C HIS A 309 6.60 6.93 -11.49
N VAL A 310 6.82 7.56 -10.34
CA VAL A 310 6.48 7.02 -9.04
C VAL A 310 5.41 7.90 -8.42
N ALA A 311 4.20 7.38 -8.25
CA ALA A 311 3.15 8.14 -7.60
C ALA A 311 3.23 7.95 -6.09
N GLY A 312 3.51 9.04 -5.38
CA GLY A 312 3.58 9.03 -3.93
C GLY A 312 2.21 8.93 -3.25
N ASN A 313 1.20 9.54 -3.87
CA ASN A 313 -0.19 9.42 -3.46
C ASN A 313 -1.12 9.43 -4.67
N HIS A 314 -2.13 8.56 -4.64
CA HIS A 314 -3.17 8.45 -5.67
C HIS A 314 -4.34 9.41 -5.43
N GLY A 315 -4.47 9.94 -4.22
CA GLY A 315 -5.62 10.75 -3.81
C GLY A 315 -6.91 9.91 -3.78
N ILE A 316 -8.05 10.57 -3.95
CA ILE A 316 -9.34 9.88 -4.00
C ILE A 316 -9.45 9.13 -5.32
N ILE A 317 -9.64 7.81 -5.24
CA ILE A 317 -9.83 6.95 -6.40
C ILE A 317 -11.33 6.76 -6.65
N ALA A 318 -11.83 7.24 -7.79
CA ALA A 318 -13.25 7.21 -8.14
C ALA A 318 -13.68 5.84 -8.70
N ASP A 319 -12.83 5.23 -9.53
CA ASP A 319 -13.08 3.92 -10.13
C ASP A 319 -11.76 3.18 -10.41
N ILE A 320 -11.80 1.86 -10.38
CA ILE A 320 -10.64 0.98 -10.59
C ILE A 320 -11.07 -0.17 -11.48
N ARG A 321 -10.17 -0.58 -12.39
CA ARG A 321 -10.32 -1.79 -13.19
C ARG A 321 -9.02 -2.54 -13.38
N PHE A 322 -9.11 -3.87 -13.43
CA PHE A 322 -8.02 -4.69 -13.95
C PHE A 322 -7.83 -4.46 -15.46
N ALA A 323 -6.58 -4.35 -15.88
CA ALA A 323 -6.16 -3.98 -17.22
C ALA A 323 -4.94 -4.82 -17.68
N GLY A 324 -4.64 -4.78 -18.96
CA GLY A 324 -3.54 -5.51 -19.59
C GLY A 324 -3.96 -6.89 -20.11
N PRO A 325 -3.18 -7.48 -21.04
CA PRO A 325 -3.55 -8.69 -21.78
C PRO A 325 -3.77 -9.92 -20.89
N ASN A 326 -3.15 -9.95 -19.71
CA ASN A 326 -3.30 -11.00 -18.70
C ASN A 326 -4.08 -10.53 -17.45
N LEU A 327 -4.63 -9.31 -17.48
CA LEU A 327 -5.24 -8.63 -16.33
C LEU A 327 -4.27 -8.51 -15.14
N ASP A 328 -3.03 -8.17 -15.44
CA ASP A 328 -1.98 -8.03 -14.43
C ASP A 328 -1.88 -6.58 -13.96
N LEU A 329 -2.21 -5.60 -14.79
CA LEU A 329 -2.19 -4.18 -14.45
C LEU A 329 -3.50 -3.75 -13.80
N VAL A 330 -3.45 -2.67 -13.02
CA VAL A 330 -4.60 -2.03 -12.40
C VAL A 330 -4.67 -0.59 -12.88
N ALA A 331 -5.72 -0.27 -13.62
CA ALA A 331 -6.01 1.08 -14.07
C ALA A 331 -6.94 1.79 -13.06
N MET A 332 -6.63 3.05 -12.77
CA MET A 332 -7.30 3.86 -11.76
C MET A 332 -7.70 5.23 -12.33
N ALA A 333 -8.96 5.60 -12.08
CA ALA A 333 -9.46 6.95 -12.27
C ALA A 333 -9.38 7.70 -10.94
N THR A 334 -8.57 8.76 -10.89
CA THR A 334 -8.40 9.59 -9.69
C THR A 334 -8.91 11.01 -9.95
N ASN A 335 -8.78 11.88 -8.95
CA ASN A 335 -9.03 13.31 -9.13
C ASN A 335 -8.05 13.97 -10.11
N ALA A 336 -6.91 13.34 -10.42
CA ALA A 336 -6.01 13.84 -11.44
C ALA A 336 -6.62 13.64 -12.84
N PRO A 337 -6.34 14.53 -13.81
CA PRO A 337 -6.78 14.37 -15.19
C PRO A 337 -6.03 13.26 -15.96
N ALA A 338 -5.04 12.62 -15.33
CA ALA A 338 -4.26 11.54 -15.91
C ALA A 338 -4.81 10.17 -15.49
N LEU A 339 -4.90 9.24 -16.45
CA LEU A 339 -5.15 7.83 -16.16
C LEU A 339 -3.90 7.24 -15.50
N ARG A 340 -4.04 6.67 -14.30
CA ARG A 340 -2.93 6.01 -13.59
C ARG A 340 -3.05 4.51 -13.75
N VAL A 341 -2.01 3.85 -14.25
CA VAL A 341 -1.96 2.39 -14.37
C VAL A 341 -0.79 1.88 -13.54
N VAL A 342 -1.05 0.92 -12.66
CA VAL A 342 -0.07 0.38 -11.71
C VAL A 342 0.07 -1.12 -11.91
N ASP A 343 1.30 -1.61 -11.83
CA ASP A 343 1.58 -3.03 -11.72
C ASP A 343 1.56 -3.43 -10.23
N PRO A 344 0.71 -4.40 -9.80
CA PRO A 344 0.71 -4.93 -8.45
C PRO A 344 2.06 -5.48 -7.98
N GLN A 345 2.94 -5.92 -8.88
CA GLN A 345 4.26 -6.42 -8.52
C GLN A 345 5.25 -5.29 -8.17
N HIS A 346 5.08 -4.12 -8.81
CA HIS A 346 5.86 -2.92 -8.58
C HIS A 346 4.91 -1.76 -8.25
N PRO A 347 4.34 -1.75 -7.03
CA PRO A 347 3.19 -0.91 -6.69
C PRO A 347 3.48 0.59 -6.73
N LEU A 348 4.75 0.98 -6.65
CA LEU A 348 5.16 2.37 -6.73
C LEU A 348 5.25 2.87 -8.18
N ASN A 349 5.41 1.96 -9.15
CA ASN A 349 5.55 2.29 -10.56
C ASN A 349 4.20 2.54 -11.20
N VAL A 350 4.04 3.77 -11.66
CA VAL A 350 2.81 4.23 -12.28
C VAL A 350 3.10 4.61 -13.72
N GLN A 351 2.29 4.10 -14.64
CA GLN A 351 2.21 4.62 -15.99
C GLN A 351 1.11 5.67 -16.04
N LEU A 352 1.44 6.83 -16.63
CA LEU A 352 0.53 7.95 -16.75
C LEU A 352 0.02 8.06 -18.20
N GLY A 353 -1.29 7.93 -18.38
CA GLY A 353 -1.99 8.24 -19.62
C GLY A 353 -2.60 9.64 -19.53
N GLU A 354 -1.86 10.66 -19.95
CA GLU A 354 -2.35 12.05 -19.97
C GLU A 354 -3.13 12.33 -21.25
N ALA A 355 -4.44 12.54 -21.11
CA ALA A 355 -5.24 13.03 -22.25
C ALA A 355 -6.40 13.94 -21.85
N HIS A 356 -6.91 13.87 -20.62
CA HIS A 356 -8.04 14.69 -20.19
C HIS A 356 -7.60 16.05 -19.64
N THR A 357 -8.52 17.01 -19.60
CA THR A 357 -8.25 18.35 -19.06
C THR A 357 -8.80 18.57 -17.64
N ASP A 358 -9.77 17.75 -17.24
CA ASP A 358 -10.41 17.76 -15.92
C ASP A 358 -10.44 16.32 -15.36
N LEU A 359 -10.81 16.20 -14.08
CA LEU A 359 -10.78 14.95 -13.32
C LEU A 359 -11.58 13.80 -13.96
N LEU A 360 -11.10 12.58 -13.73
CA LEU A 360 -11.70 11.34 -14.22
C LEU A 360 -12.82 10.88 -13.28
N ASN A 361 -14.04 10.71 -13.79
CA ASN A 361 -15.18 10.25 -13.01
C ASN A 361 -15.34 8.72 -13.03
N CYS A 362 -15.09 8.10 -14.18
CA CYS A 362 -15.37 6.68 -14.38
C CYS A 362 -14.37 6.02 -15.31
N LEU A 363 -14.20 4.71 -15.08
CA LEU A 363 -13.32 3.84 -15.85
C LEU A 363 -14.03 2.51 -16.12
N ASP A 364 -13.98 2.02 -17.35
CA ASP A 364 -14.36 0.65 -17.66
C ASP A 364 -13.30 -0.03 -18.52
N ALA A 365 -13.10 -1.32 -18.28
CA ALA A 365 -12.15 -2.15 -19.01
C ALA A 365 -12.88 -3.26 -19.74
N LEU A 366 -12.37 -3.64 -20.91
CA LEU A 366 -12.81 -4.83 -21.63
C LEU A 366 -12.34 -6.10 -20.90
N GLU A 367 -12.98 -7.24 -21.14
CA GLU A 367 -12.57 -8.52 -20.51
C GLU A 367 -11.17 -8.98 -20.96
N ASP A 368 -10.74 -8.59 -22.16
CA ASP A 368 -9.39 -8.85 -22.67
C ASP A 368 -8.33 -7.93 -22.02
N GLY A 369 -8.75 -6.88 -21.30
CA GLY A 369 -7.86 -5.94 -20.60
C GLY A 369 -7.05 -5.00 -21.51
N CYS A 370 -7.02 -5.22 -22.84
CA CYS A 370 -6.30 -4.39 -23.80
C CYS A 370 -6.98 -3.04 -24.10
N TRP A 371 -8.26 -2.88 -23.76
CA TRP A 371 -9.04 -1.68 -24.04
C TRP A 371 -9.60 -1.09 -22.76
N LEU A 372 -9.39 0.21 -22.58
CA LEU A 372 -9.92 0.98 -21.45
C LEU A 372 -10.75 2.16 -21.96
N LEU A 373 -11.83 2.47 -21.27
CA LEU A 373 -12.65 3.64 -21.54
C LEU A 373 -12.66 4.52 -20.29
N THR A 374 -12.32 5.79 -20.48
CA THR A 374 -12.36 6.81 -19.45
C THR A 374 -13.47 7.81 -19.75
N GLY A 375 -14.14 8.29 -18.71
CA GLY A 375 -15.06 9.41 -18.78
C GLY A 375 -14.64 10.49 -17.80
N SER A 376 -14.53 11.72 -18.29
CA SER A 376 -14.11 12.87 -17.48
C SER A 376 -15.21 13.91 -17.36
N LYS A 377 -14.99 14.83 -16.42
CA LYS A 377 -15.80 16.01 -16.20
C LYS A 377 -15.64 17.05 -17.33
N ASP A 378 -14.59 16.93 -18.15
CA ASP A 378 -14.31 17.74 -19.36
C ASP A 378 -15.34 17.58 -20.50
N HIS A 379 -16.39 16.78 -20.29
CA HIS A 379 -17.42 16.46 -21.28
C HIS A 379 -16.91 15.58 -22.43
N GLU A 380 -15.79 14.89 -22.25
CA GLU A 380 -15.25 13.92 -23.20
C GLU A 380 -15.18 12.52 -22.58
N ALA A 381 -15.28 11.51 -23.45
CA ALA A 381 -14.89 10.15 -23.12
C ALA A 381 -13.77 9.71 -24.06
N LYS A 382 -12.76 9.00 -23.54
CA LYS A 382 -11.61 8.56 -24.34
C LYS A 382 -11.45 7.06 -24.25
N LEU A 383 -11.22 6.44 -25.41
CA LEU A 383 -10.93 5.03 -25.54
C LEU A 383 -9.43 4.87 -25.70
N TRP A 384 -8.85 4.00 -24.88
CA TRP A 384 -7.43 3.70 -24.83
C TRP A 384 -7.19 2.28 -25.32
N ARG A 385 -6.08 2.11 -26.04
CA ARG A 385 -5.59 0.80 -26.48
C ARG A 385 -4.24 0.54 -25.84
N PHE A 386 -4.04 -0.70 -25.40
CA PHE A 386 -2.76 -1.18 -24.91
C PHE A 386 -1.86 -1.56 -26.10
N GLU A 387 -0.78 -0.81 -26.31
CA GLU A 387 0.26 -1.10 -27.30
C GLU A 387 1.64 -0.95 -26.62
N ASP A 388 2.56 -1.89 -26.87
CA ASP A 388 3.95 -1.85 -26.40
C ASP A 388 4.16 -1.52 -24.91
N GLY A 389 3.24 -1.98 -24.05
CA GLY A 389 3.32 -1.77 -22.60
C GLY A 389 2.77 -0.43 -22.11
N LEU A 390 2.25 0.41 -23.01
CA LEU A 390 1.63 1.71 -22.71
C LEU A 390 0.18 1.76 -23.20
N PHE A 391 -0.61 2.64 -22.59
CA PHE A 391 -1.97 2.93 -23.03
C PHE A 391 -1.98 4.20 -23.88
N GLU A 392 -2.26 4.03 -25.17
CA GLU A 392 -2.41 5.15 -26.11
C GLU A 392 -3.87 5.49 -26.36
N VAL A 393 -4.16 6.76 -26.62
CA VAL A 393 -5.51 7.21 -26.96
C VAL A 393 -5.87 6.77 -28.37
N TYR A 394 -6.86 5.89 -28.47
CA TYR A 394 -7.37 5.40 -29.75
C TYR A 394 -8.47 6.29 -30.34
N ALA A 395 -9.45 6.71 -29.53
CA ALA A 395 -10.55 7.55 -30.00
C ALA A 395 -11.03 8.49 -28.91
N THR A 396 -11.47 9.68 -29.31
CA THR A 396 -12.06 10.68 -28.41
C THR A 396 -13.52 10.91 -28.80
N PHE A 397 -14.43 10.81 -27.83
CA PHE A 397 -15.85 11.02 -28.03
C PHE A 397 -16.21 12.41 -27.49
N SER A 398 -16.50 13.33 -28.41
CA SER A 398 -16.85 14.72 -28.10
C SER A 398 -18.32 14.99 -28.42
N GLY A 399 -18.92 15.99 -27.78
CA GLY A 399 -20.33 16.36 -28.00
C GLY A 399 -21.27 15.97 -26.87
N HIS A 400 -20.74 15.66 -25.67
CA HIS A 400 -21.55 15.67 -24.46
C HIS A 400 -21.87 17.11 -24.05
N ALA A 401 -23.07 17.33 -23.52
CA ALA A 401 -23.48 18.66 -23.04
C ALA A 401 -23.17 18.87 -21.54
N GLY A 402 -22.83 17.79 -20.85
CA GLY A 402 -22.54 17.75 -19.42
C GLY A 402 -21.52 16.64 -19.12
N ALA A 403 -21.07 16.57 -17.86
CA ALA A 403 -20.00 15.67 -17.44
C ALA A 403 -20.36 14.20 -17.69
N VAL A 404 -19.39 13.41 -18.13
CA VAL A 404 -19.55 11.96 -18.27
C VAL A 404 -19.41 11.34 -16.89
N THR A 405 -20.48 10.72 -16.38
CA THR A 405 -20.53 10.19 -15.00
C THR A 405 -20.25 8.70 -14.93
N ALA A 406 -20.63 7.96 -15.97
CA ALA A 406 -20.39 6.53 -16.06
C ALA A 406 -20.20 6.10 -17.51
N CYS A 407 -19.40 5.06 -17.70
CA CYS A 407 -19.05 4.53 -19.01
C CYS A 407 -19.19 2.99 -19.01
N GLY A 408 -19.39 2.41 -20.19
CA GLY A 408 -19.59 0.98 -20.35
C GLY A 408 -19.07 0.48 -21.69
N LEU A 409 -18.23 -0.53 -21.64
CA LEU A 409 -17.74 -1.27 -22.80
C LEU A 409 -18.53 -2.56 -23.05
N PRO A 410 -18.66 -2.99 -24.31
CA PRO A 410 -19.19 -4.30 -24.65
C PRO A 410 -18.31 -5.40 -24.06
N ARG A 411 -18.86 -6.59 -23.89
CA ARG A 411 -18.17 -7.74 -23.31
C ARG A 411 -17.89 -8.84 -24.33
N SER A 412 -18.45 -8.79 -25.54
CA SER A 412 -18.07 -9.71 -26.60
C SER A 412 -16.59 -9.54 -26.95
N PRO A 413 -15.79 -10.63 -26.99
CA PRO A 413 -14.41 -10.57 -27.41
C PRO A 413 -14.37 -10.25 -28.91
N SER A 414 -13.94 -9.05 -29.24
CA SER A 414 -13.67 -8.62 -30.60
C SER A 414 -12.43 -7.75 -30.58
N ASP A 415 -11.55 -7.94 -31.57
CA ASP A 415 -10.27 -7.23 -31.70
C ASP A 415 -10.40 -5.70 -31.58
N THR A 416 -11.55 -5.17 -32.02
CA THR A 416 -11.99 -3.79 -31.75
C THR A 416 -13.37 -3.80 -31.07
N PRO A 417 -13.58 -2.98 -30.03
CA PRO A 417 -14.89 -2.84 -29.40
C PRO A 417 -15.89 -2.26 -30.40
N LYS A 418 -17.06 -2.87 -30.55
CA LYS A 418 -18.05 -2.45 -31.58
C LYS A 418 -18.68 -1.09 -31.30
N PHE A 419 -18.99 -0.83 -30.04
CA PHE A 419 -19.65 0.38 -29.59
C PHE A 419 -19.20 0.74 -28.18
N VAL A 420 -19.52 1.95 -27.76
CA VAL A 420 -19.26 2.48 -26.42
C VAL A 420 -20.55 3.09 -25.89
N ILE A 421 -20.84 2.87 -24.60
CA ILE A 421 -21.97 3.51 -23.92
C ILE A 421 -21.42 4.50 -22.89
N THR A 422 -22.00 5.69 -22.90
CA THR A 422 -21.67 6.77 -21.97
C THR A 422 -22.95 7.30 -21.34
N ALA A 423 -22.95 7.48 -20.03
CA ALA A 423 -23.99 8.19 -19.29
C ALA A 423 -23.49 9.57 -18.87
N LEU A 424 -24.39 10.54 -18.95
CA LEU A 424 -24.10 11.93 -18.67
C LEU A 424 -24.82 12.39 -17.41
N ALA A 425 -24.28 13.42 -16.76
CA ALA A 425 -24.95 14.18 -15.71
C ALA A 425 -26.29 14.77 -16.18
N ASP A 426 -26.43 15.06 -17.48
CA ASP A 426 -27.67 15.59 -18.09
C ASP A 426 -28.80 14.56 -18.22
N LEU A 427 -28.77 13.46 -17.44
CA LEU A 427 -29.79 12.41 -17.38
C LEU A 427 -29.92 11.57 -18.66
N THR A 428 -29.02 11.77 -19.62
CA THR A 428 -29.05 11.11 -20.92
C THR A 428 -27.99 10.01 -21.00
N VAL A 429 -28.30 9.01 -21.82
CA VAL A 429 -27.37 7.97 -22.23
C VAL A 429 -27.13 8.11 -23.71
N LYS A 430 -25.87 8.04 -24.10
CA LYS A 430 -25.43 8.07 -25.49
C LYS A 430 -24.69 6.78 -25.82
N LYS A 431 -24.93 6.28 -27.03
CA LYS A 431 -24.20 5.17 -27.62
C LYS A 431 -23.39 5.67 -28.81
N TRP A 432 -22.15 5.23 -28.88
CA TRP A 432 -21.18 5.61 -29.89
C TRP A 432 -20.71 4.37 -30.63
N ARG A 433 -20.46 4.51 -31.92
CA ARG A 433 -19.77 3.47 -32.69
C ARG A 433 -18.28 3.78 -32.69
N VAL A 434 -17.47 2.77 -32.45
CA VAL A 434 -16.02 2.93 -32.45
C VAL A 434 -15.53 2.94 -33.91
N PRO A 435 -14.66 3.91 -34.28
CA PRO A 435 -14.07 3.95 -35.61
C PRO A 435 -13.06 2.82 -35.80
N ALA A 436 -12.71 2.50 -37.04
CA ALA A 436 -11.73 1.47 -37.35
C ALA A 436 -10.28 2.00 -37.35
N HIS A 437 -10.09 3.32 -37.37
CA HIS A 437 -8.78 3.98 -37.36
C HIS A 437 -8.53 4.66 -36.02
N SER A 438 -7.28 4.63 -35.55
CA SER A 438 -6.82 5.35 -34.36
C SER A 438 -6.73 6.86 -34.62
N GLY A 439 -6.97 7.65 -33.57
CA GLY A 439 -6.83 9.10 -33.54
C GLY A 439 -8.07 9.89 -34.00
N GLU A 440 -9.18 9.24 -34.31
CA GLU A 440 -10.40 9.94 -34.76
C GLU A 440 -11.24 10.47 -33.58
N THR A 441 -11.64 11.74 -33.68
CA THR A 441 -12.63 12.37 -32.78
C THR A 441 -14.04 12.08 -33.29
N VAL A 442 -14.84 11.32 -32.56
CA VAL A 442 -16.22 10.99 -32.92
C VAL A 442 -17.18 11.94 -32.22
N SER A 443 -17.87 12.79 -32.99
CA SER A 443 -18.83 13.76 -32.46
C SER A 443 -20.30 13.39 -32.65
N LEU A 444 -20.59 12.35 -33.44
CA LEU A 444 -21.96 11.90 -33.74
C LEU A 444 -22.29 10.59 -33.00
N SER A 445 -23.23 10.68 -32.05
CA SER A 445 -23.78 9.50 -31.35
C SER A 445 -24.82 8.76 -32.19
N GLU A 446 -24.90 7.43 -32.10
CA GLU A 446 -25.93 6.61 -32.76
C GLU A 446 -27.33 6.97 -32.28
N TYR A 447 -27.49 7.12 -30.96
CA TYR A 447 -28.70 7.63 -30.36
C TYR A 447 -28.41 8.34 -29.03
N THR A 448 -29.32 9.23 -28.67
CA THR A 448 -29.38 9.87 -27.35
C THR A 448 -30.75 9.60 -26.74
N ARG A 449 -30.79 9.09 -25.51
CA ARG A 449 -32.03 8.78 -24.79
C ARG A 449 -31.99 9.43 -23.42
N ARG A 450 -33.09 10.10 -23.04
CA ARG A 450 -33.28 10.55 -21.66
C ARG A 450 -33.66 9.33 -20.81
N ALA A 451 -32.76 8.94 -19.92
CA ALA A 451 -32.88 7.71 -19.17
C ALA A 451 -33.62 7.92 -17.84
N HIS A 452 -33.28 8.96 -17.08
CA HIS A 452 -33.77 9.16 -15.71
C HIS A 452 -34.20 10.61 -15.43
N ASP A 453 -34.72 10.84 -14.23
CA ASP A 453 -35.04 12.19 -13.72
C ASP A 453 -33.96 12.74 -12.76
N LYS A 454 -32.99 11.89 -12.38
CA LYS A 454 -31.81 12.25 -11.59
C LYS A 454 -30.56 11.58 -12.14
N ASP A 455 -29.42 12.02 -11.62
CA ASP A 455 -28.10 11.61 -12.06
C ASP A 455 -27.93 10.09 -12.12
N ILE A 456 -27.15 9.65 -13.11
CA ILE A 456 -26.83 8.26 -13.38
C ILE A 456 -25.42 8.02 -12.83
N ASN A 457 -25.30 7.05 -11.92
CA ASN A 457 -24.05 6.79 -11.20
C ASN A 457 -23.24 5.64 -11.82
N ALA A 458 -23.91 4.68 -12.45
CA ALA A 458 -23.26 3.53 -13.04
C ALA A 458 -23.99 3.02 -14.29
N VAL A 459 -23.20 2.47 -15.20
CA VAL A 459 -23.64 1.74 -16.38
C VAL A 459 -22.94 0.40 -16.37
N ALA A 460 -23.69 -0.67 -16.65
CA ALA A 460 -23.10 -1.97 -16.91
C ALA A 460 -23.67 -2.52 -18.21
N VAL A 461 -22.84 -3.24 -18.95
CA VAL A 461 -23.24 -3.94 -20.17
C VAL A 461 -23.33 -5.42 -19.87
N ALA A 462 -24.34 -6.09 -20.43
CA ALA A 462 -24.49 -7.52 -20.30
C ALA A 462 -23.42 -8.27 -21.11
N PRO A 463 -23.03 -9.49 -20.71
CA PRO A 463 -22.03 -10.31 -21.42
C PRO A 463 -22.38 -10.60 -22.88
N ASN A 464 -23.66 -10.57 -23.22
CA ASN A 464 -24.17 -10.84 -24.56
C ASN A 464 -24.29 -9.59 -25.45
N ASP A 465 -23.86 -8.42 -24.96
CA ASP A 465 -23.97 -7.09 -25.58
C ASP A 465 -25.39 -6.62 -25.93
N ALA A 466 -26.42 -7.45 -25.74
CA ALA A 466 -27.79 -7.12 -26.13
C ALA A 466 -28.45 -6.16 -25.15
N LEU A 467 -28.09 -6.25 -23.87
CA LEU A 467 -28.69 -5.45 -22.80
C LEU A 467 -27.63 -4.59 -22.12
N PHE A 468 -28.05 -3.42 -21.65
CA PHE A 468 -27.29 -2.65 -20.68
C PHE A 468 -28.20 -2.15 -19.56
N ALA A 469 -27.64 -1.91 -18.39
CA ALA A 469 -28.36 -1.41 -17.23
C ALA A 469 -27.79 -0.07 -16.79
N THR A 470 -28.67 0.81 -16.33
CA THR A 470 -28.33 2.12 -15.76
C THR A 470 -28.83 2.21 -14.34
N ALA A 471 -27.95 2.60 -13.41
CA ALA A 471 -28.29 2.86 -12.02
C ALA A 471 -28.39 4.37 -11.78
N SER A 472 -29.49 4.81 -11.18
CA SER A 472 -29.74 6.23 -10.92
C SER A 472 -30.03 6.52 -9.45
N PHE A 473 -29.78 7.77 -9.08
CA PHE A 473 -30.15 8.34 -7.79
C PHE A 473 -31.69 8.44 -7.59
N ASP A 474 -32.49 8.24 -8.64
CA ASP A 474 -33.96 8.20 -8.59
C ASP A 474 -34.56 6.92 -7.96
N LYS A 475 -33.70 6.05 -7.41
CA LYS A 475 -34.04 4.75 -6.76
C LYS A 475 -34.44 3.64 -7.72
N THR A 476 -34.28 3.87 -9.03
CA THR A 476 -34.58 2.86 -10.05
C THR A 476 -33.32 2.46 -10.79
N ALA A 477 -33.25 1.18 -11.17
CA ALA A 477 -32.35 0.73 -12.23
C ALA A 477 -33.20 0.44 -13.46
N LYS A 478 -32.76 0.92 -14.64
CA LYS A 478 -33.44 0.66 -15.91
C LYS A 478 -32.57 -0.26 -16.76
N ILE A 479 -33.22 -1.21 -17.42
CA ILE A 479 -32.60 -2.14 -18.36
C ILE A 479 -33.04 -1.74 -19.75
N TRP A 480 -32.07 -1.66 -20.64
CA TRP A 480 -32.18 -1.13 -21.98
C TRP A 480 -31.68 -2.15 -23.00
N ASP A 481 -32.26 -2.10 -24.18
CA ASP A 481 -31.71 -2.77 -25.36
C ASP A 481 -30.57 -1.91 -25.95
N ALA A 482 -29.39 -2.49 -26.11
CA ALA A 482 -28.21 -1.82 -26.65
C ALA A 482 -28.33 -1.48 -28.15
N ALA A 483 -29.16 -2.19 -28.90
CA ALA A 483 -29.31 -1.95 -30.34
C ALA A 483 -30.20 -0.72 -30.63
N LEU A 484 -31.39 -0.69 -30.03
CA LEU A 484 -32.43 0.32 -30.31
C LEU A 484 -32.49 1.46 -29.26
N GLY A 485 -31.89 1.24 -28.09
CA GLY A 485 -31.99 2.15 -26.95
C GLY A 485 -33.40 2.23 -26.35
N GLU A 486 -34.18 1.15 -26.46
CA GLU A 486 -35.52 1.05 -25.86
C GLU A 486 -35.45 0.50 -24.43
N THR A 487 -36.35 0.94 -23.55
CA THR A 487 -36.44 0.42 -22.18
C THR A 487 -37.12 -0.95 -22.18
N VAL A 488 -36.41 -1.99 -21.76
CA VAL A 488 -36.95 -3.36 -21.66
C VAL A 488 -37.60 -3.59 -20.29
N GLY A 489 -36.98 -3.08 -19.21
CA GLY A 489 -37.44 -3.33 -17.85
C GLY A 489 -37.02 -2.24 -16.87
N ILE A 490 -37.79 -2.09 -15.78
CA ILE A 490 -37.48 -1.16 -14.69
C ILE A 490 -37.46 -1.93 -13.37
N LEU A 491 -36.30 -1.94 -12.72
CA LEU A 491 -36.09 -2.52 -11.40
C LEU A 491 -36.47 -1.47 -10.33
N LYS A 492 -37.57 -1.73 -9.63
CA LYS A 492 -38.08 -0.88 -8.54
C LYS A 492 -38.11 -1.66 -7.23
N GLY A 493 -37.60 -1.08 -6.15
CA GLY A 493 -37.72 -1.66 -4.82
C GLY A 493 -36.79 -1.08 -3.75
N HIS A 494 -35.75 -0.36 -4.16
CA HIS A 494 -34.79 0.29 -3.27
C HIS A 494 -35.40 1.51 -2.56
N LYS A 495 -34.99 1.75 -1.30
CA LYS A 495 -35.48 2.89 -0.50
C LYS A 495 -34.74 4.18 -0.82
N ARG A 496 -33.46 4.08 -1.21
CA ARG A 496 -32.56 5.19 -1.56
C ARG A 496 -32.00 5.00 -2.98
N GLY A 497 -31.30 6.01 -3.49
CA GLY A 497 -30.66 5.98 -4.80
C GLY A 497 -29.64 4.85 -4.92
N LEU A 498 -29.47 4.36 -6.14
CA LEU A 498 -28.51 3.32 -6.46
C LEU A 498 -27.17 3.95 -6.79
N TRP A 499 -26.10 3.29 -6.39
CA TRP A 499 -24.73 3.69 -6.69
C TRP A 499 -24.15 2.88 -7.84
N ASP A 500 -24.40 1.57 -7.83
CA ASP A 500 -23.79 0.66 -8.78
C ASP A 500 -24.75 -0.42 -9.27
N VAL A 501 -24.46 -0.94 -10.46
CA VAL A 501 -25.17 -2.05 -11.08
C VAL A 501 -24.17 -2.96 -11.78
N SER A 502 -24.36 -4.28 -11.65
CA SER A 502 -23.49 -5.26 -12.28
C SER A 502 -24.31 -6.43 -12.80
N PHE A 503 -23.93 -6.95 -13.97
CA PHE A 503 -24.50 -8.16 -14.54
C PHE A 503 -23.69 -9.38 -14.09
N CYS A 504 -24.38 -10.50 -13.86
CA CYS A 504 -23.70 -11.78 -13.73
C CYS A 504 -23.30 -12.30 -15.12
N GLN A 505 -22.10 -12.90 -15.23
CA GLN A 505 -21.62 -13.43 -16.51
C GLN A 505 -22.37 -14.67 -16.99
N TYR A 506 -22.71 -15.59 -16.07
CA TYR A 506 -23.25 -16.92 -16.41
C TYR A 506 -24.75 -17.04 -16.17
N ASP A 507 -25.25 -16.38 -15.13
CA ASP A 507 -26.65 -16.45 -14.73
C ASP A 507 -27.39 -15.18 -15.16
N LYS A 508 -28.70 -15.30 -15.39
CA LYS A 508 -29.54 -14.17 -15.80
C LYS A 508 -29.92 -13.30 -14.60
N LEU A 509 -28.90 -12.84 -13.88
CA LEU A 509 -29.00 -12.07 -12.65
C LEU A 509 -28.37 -10.68 -12.82
N VAL A 510 -28.97 -9.70 -12.15
CA VAL A 510 -28.44 -8.35 -12.01
C VAL A 510 -28.30 -8.04 -10.53
N ALA A 511 -27.14 -7.54 -10.13
CA ALA A 511 -26.93 -7.01 -8.80
C ALA A 511 -26.99 -5.49 -8.82
N THR A 512 -27.52 -4.92 -7.74
CA THR A 512 -27.63 -3.48 -7.55
C THR A 512 -27.17 -3.11 -6.15
N ALA A 513 -26.37 -2.05 -6.06
CA ALA A 513 -25.89 -1.47 -4.81
C ALA A 513 -26.70 -0.21 -4.51
N ALA A 514 -27.17 -0.06 -3.27
CA ALA A 514 -27.98 1.09 -2.89
C ALA A 514 -27.49 1.77 -1.60
N GLY A 515 -27.81 3.06 -1.49
CA GLY A 515 -27.54 3.85 -0.29
C GLY A 515 -28.42 3.48 0.91
N ASP A 516 -29.33 2.51 0.79
CA ASP A 516 -30.15 2.00 1.90
C ASP A 516 -29.47 0.86 2.68
N LYS A 517 -28.16 0.67 2.47
CA LYS A 517 -27.29 -0.32 3.11
C LYS A 517 -27.52 -1.76 2.62
N THR A 518 -28.32 -1.92 1.56
CA THR A 518 -28.64 -3.23 1.01
C THR A 518 -28.04 -3.39 -0.38
N ALA A 519 -27.61 -4.61 -0.69
CA ALA A 519 -27.36 -5.04 -2.06
C ALA A 519 -28.49 -5.97 -2.48
N ARG A 520 -29.07 -5.76 -3.66
CA ARG A 520 -30.18 -6.59 -4.15
C ARG A 520 -29.83 -7.28 -5.44
N VAL A 521 -30.28 -8.53 -5.54
CA VAL A 521 -30.14 -9.36 -6.73
C VAL A 521 -31.51 -9.53 -7.38
N TRP A 522 -31.54 -9.36 -8.69
CA TRP A 522 -32.73 -9.34 -9.52
C TRP A 522 -32.62 -10.40 -10.61
N LEU A 523 -33.75 -11.00 -10.97
CA LEU A 523 -33.82 -11.91 -12.12
C LEU A 523 -34.16 -11.11 -13.39
N LEU A 524 -33.46 -11.36 -14.50
CA LEU A 524 -33.69 -10.64 -15.76
C LEU A 524 -35.00 -10.99 -16.47
N HIS A 525 -35.58 -12.17 -16.22
CA HIS A 525 -36.82 -12.57 -16.91
C HIS A 525 -38.04 -11.85 -16.35
N ASP A 526 -38.15 -11.80 -15.02
CA ASP A 526 -39.34 -11.29 -14.32
C ASP A 526 -39.11 -9.88 -13.74
N TYR A 527 -37.87 -9.39 -13.74
CA TYR A 527 -37.46 -8.13 -13.11
C TYR A 527 -37.84 -8.04 -11.63
N THR A 528 -37.98 -9.20 -10.97
CA THR A 528 -38.30 -9.31 -9.55
C THR A 528 -37.03 -9.43 -8.71
N CYS A 529 -37.10 -8.93 -7.47
CA CYS A 529 -36.01 -9.06 -6.51
C CYS A 529 -36.04 -10.47 -5.92
N THR A 530 -34.97 -11.24 -6.13
CA THR A 530 -34.85 -12.61 -5.61
C THR A 530 -34.26 -12.62 -4.21
N LYS A 531 -33.19 -11.85 -4.00
CA LYS A 531 -32.44 -11.81 -2.74
C LYS A 531 -32.13 -10.37 -2.35
N THR A 532 -32.26 -10.11 -1.05
CA THR A 532 -31.86 -8.86 -0.38
C THR A 532 -30.72 -9.18 0.58
N LEU A 533 -29.52 -8.72 0.27
CA LEU A 533 -28.33 -8.89 1.09
C LEU A 533 -28.25 -7.70 2.05
N GLU A 534 -28.46 -7.99 3.34
CA GLU A 534 -28.39 -7.01 4.43
C GLU A 534 -27.23 -7.37 5.36
N GLY A 535 -26.44 -6.38 5.75
CA GLY A 535 -25.34 -6.57 6.69
C GLY A 535 -24.29 -5.47 6.68
N HIS A 536 -24.31 -4.56 5.70
CA HIS A 536 -23.50 -3.33 5.75
C HIS A 536 -24.08 -2.34 6.76
N THR A 537 -23.21 -1.60 7.45
CA THR A 537 -23.62 -0.59 8.45
C THR A 537 -23.91 0.77 7.81
N ASN A 538 -23.45 1.02 6.59
CA ASN A 538 -23.62 2.23 5.79
C ASN A 538 -23.91 1.85 4.31
N ALA A 539 -23.95 2.87 3.44
CA ALA A 539 -24.26 2.71 2.02
C ALA A 539 -23.30 1.75 1.31
N VAL A 540 -23.85 0.87 0.46
CA VAL A 540 -23.06 0.02 -0.44
C VAL A 540 -22.77 0.83 -1.70
N GLN A 541 -21.50 1.02 -2.02
CA GLN A 541 -21.06 1.85 -3.13
C GLN A 541 -20.87 1.03 -4.41
N ARG A 542 -20.14 -0.08 -4.33
CA ARG A 542 -19.86 -0.96 -5.48
C ARG A 542 -20.28 -2.39 -5.22
N VAL A 543 -20.73 -3.08 -6.27
CA VAL A 543 -21.07 -4.49 -6.22
C VAL A 543 -20.64 -5.18 -7.50
N ARG A 544 -19.90 -6.29 -7.38
CA ARG A 544 -19.46 -7.12 -8.51
C ARG A 544 -19.70 -8.59 -8.26
N PHE A 545 -20.02 -9.31 -9.33
CA PHE A 545 -20.08 -10.76 -9.29
C PHE A 545 -18.68 -11.36 -9.43
N MET A 546 -18.45 -12.47 -8.74
CA MET A 546 -17.38 -13.39 -9.13
C MET A 546 -17.87 -14.27 -10.27
N ASN A 547 -17.01 -14.53 -11.24
CA ASN A 547 -17.38 -15.25 -12.45
C ASN A 547 -17.49 -16.75 -12.22
N LYS A 548 -16.53 -17.37 -11.52
CA LYS A 548 -16.50 -18.85 -11.37
C LYS A 548 -17.51 -19.37 -10.34
N ASN A 549 -17.72 -18.60 -9.26
CA ASN A 549 -18.58 -18.99 -8.15
C ASN A 549 -19.81 -18.08 -8.09
N LYS A 550 -20.95 -18.59 -7.59
CA LYS A 550 -22.16 -17.80 -7.30
C LYS A 550 -21.97 -16.85 -6.10
N GLN A 551 -20.82 -16.19 -6.03
CA GLN A 551 -20.45 -15.25 -5.00
C GLN A 551 -20.57 -13.82 -5.52
N LEU A 552 -20.88 -12.92 -4.60
CA LEU A 552 -21.03 -11.50 -4.86
C LEU A 552 -20.15 -10.74 -3.88
N VAL A 553 -19.31 -9.85 -4.41
CA VAL A 553 -18.48 -8.96 -3.60
C VAL A 553 -19.17 -7.60 -3.55
N SER A 554 -19.19 -7.01 -2.37
CA SER A 554 -19.78 -5.70 -2.12
C SER A 554 -18.82 -4.84 -1.32
N SER A 555 -18.70 -3.59 -1.72
CA SER A 555 -17.88 -2.58 -1.05
C SER A 555 -18.79 -1.53 -0.41
N GLY A 556 -18.56 -1.26 0.87
CA GLY A 556 -19.37 -0.34 1.67
C GLY A 556 -18.61 0.94 2.04
N ALA A 557 -19.35 2.00 2.27
CA ALA A 557 -18.84 3.24 2.89
C ALA A 557 -18.52 3.08 4.39
N ASP A 558 -18.40 1.84 4.86
CA ASP A 558 -18.02 1.43 6.21
C ASP A 558 -16.53 1.08 6.33
N GLY A 559 -15.80 1.03 5.20
CA GLY A 559 -14.43 0.48 5.13
C GLY A 559 -14.39 -1.04 4.97
N LEU A 560 -15.55 -1.70 4.88
CA LEU A 560 -15.62 -3.16 4.78
C LEU A 560 -15.93 -3.61 3.35
N VAL A 561 -15.15 -4.61 2.88
CA VAL A 561 -15.50 -5.41 1.71
C VAL A 561 -16.10 -6.73 2.18
N LYS A 562 -17.30 -7.06 1.70
CA LYS A 562 -18.02 -8.28 2.09
C LYS A 562 -18.21 -9.21 0.89
N VAL A 563 -17.90 -10.48 1.09
CA VAL A 563 -18.12 -11.56 0.13
C VAL A 563 -19.35 -12.36 0.56
N TRP A 564 -20.35 -12.40 -0.31
CA TRP A 564 -21.64 -13.05 -0.11
C TRP A 564 -21.74 -14.31 -0.96
N ASP A 565 -22.37 -15.35 -0.44
CA ASP A 565 -22.84 -16.48 -1.26
C ASP A 565 -24.31 -16.26 -1.65
N LEU A 566 -24.63 -16.36 -2.94
CA LEU A 566 -25.99 -16.17 -3.44
C LEU A 566 -26.93 -17.33 -3.08
N LYS A 567 -26.39 -18.55 -2.87
CA LYS A 567 -27.22 -19.72 -2.54
C LYS A 567 -27.86 -19.55 -1.17
N GLU A 568 -27.01 -19.42 -0.14
CA GLU A 568 -27.44 -19.28 1.25
C GLU A 568 -27.83 -17.82 1.59
N SER A 569 -27.36 -16.84 0.80
CA SER A 569 -27.56 -15.41 1.08
C SER A 569 -26.93 -14.94 2.40
N GLU A 570 -25.88 -15.64 2.82
CA GLU A 570 -25.09 -15.34 4.00
C GLU A 570 -23.76 -14.67 3.61
N CYS A 571 -23.21 -13.92 4.56
CA CYS A 571 -21.90 -13.31 4.43
C CYS A 571 -20.83 -14.36 4.76
N VAL A 572 -20.03 -14.75 3.76
CA VAL A 572 -18.98 -15.77 3.91
C VAL A 572 -17.74 -15.16 4.56
N ALA A 573 -17.33 -13.98 4.09
CA ALA A 573 -16.12 -13.31 4.56
C ALA A 573 -16.34 -11.79 4.65
N THR A 574 -15.77 -11.20 5.68
CA THR A 574 -15.66 -9.75 5.87
C THR A 574 -14.19 -9.39 5.85
N LEU A 575 -13.79 -8.58 4.86
CA LEU A 575 -12.44 -8.08 4.69
C LEU A 575 -12.38 -6.68 5.29
N ASP A 576 -11.57 -6.54 6.33
CA ASP A 576 -11.43 -5.34 7.16
C ASP A 576 -9.97 -4.92 7.15
N ASN A 577 -9.63 -4.01 6.25
CA ASN A 577 -8.28 -3.42 6.15
C ASN A 577 -8.30 -1.90 5.96
N HIS A 578 -9.47 -1.35 5.69
CA HIS A 578 -9.65 0.04 5.30
C HIS A 578 -10.33 0.80 6.43
N ALA A 579 -9.76 1.93 6.82
CA ALA A 579 -10.33 2.77 7.87
C ALA A 579 -11.42 3.71 7.33
N ASN A 580 -11.37 4.02 6.04
CA ASN A 580 -12.18 5.05 5.41
C ASN A 580 -13.21 4.48 4.42
N ARG A 581 -13.89 5.37 3.71
CA ARG A 581 -14.95 4.98 2.78
C ARG A 581 -14.32 4.41 1.52
N LEU A 582 -14.76 3.21 1.16
CA LEU A 582 -14.42 2.60 -0.10
C LEU A 582 -15.29 3.16 -1.23
N TRP A 583 -14.65 3.60 -2.31
CA TRP A 583 -15.33 4.14 -3.50
C TRP A 583 -15.30 3.18 -4.68
N ALA A 584 -14.18 2.49 -4.85
CA ALA A 584 -13.91 1.65 -5.99
C ALA A 584 -13.58 0.22 -5.56
N MET A 585 -14.02 -0.72 -6.38
CA MET A 585 -13.72 -2.13 -6.20
C MET A 585 -13.89 -2.85 -7.55
N ASP A 586 -12.93 -3.72 -7.86
CA ASP A 586 -13.01 -4.61 -9.02
C ASP A 586 -12.60 -6.04 -8.68
N VAL A 587 -13.09 -6.98 -9.47
CA VAL A 587 -12.81 -8.41 -9.30
C VAL A 587 -12.24 -8.92 -10.61
N LYS A 588 -11.06 -9.56 -10.56
CA LYS A 588 -10.45 -10.17 -11.74
C LYS A 588 -11.37 -11.26 -12.29
N ASN A 589 -11.36 -11.49 -13.60
CA ASN A 589 -12.26 -12.44 -14.23
C ASN A 589 -12.15 -13.89 -13.69
N ASP A 590 -11.00 -14.25 -13.10
CA ASP A 590 -10.81 -15.54 -12.43
C ASP A 590 -11.49 -15.63 -11.05
N GLY A 591 -11.91 -14.49 -10.49
CA GLY A 591 -12.41 -14.31 -9.13
C GLY A 591 -11.36 -14.53 -8.04
N LEU A 592 -10.08 -14.71 -8.40
CA LEU A 592 -8.98 -14.97 -7.47
C LEU A 592 -8.49 -13.70 -6.80
N ASN A 593 -8.47 -12.61 -7.58
CA ASN A 593 -7.93 -11.33 -7.15
C ASN A 593 -9.07 -10.30 -7.06
N ILE A 594 -9.11 -9.56 -5.97
CA ILE A 594 -10.01 -8.42 -5.76
C ILE A 594 -9.15 -7.20 -5.49
N VAL A 595 -9.47 -6.06 -6.09
CA VAL A 595 -8.85 -4.78 -5.72
C VAL A 595 -9.92 -3.92 -5.09
N SER A 596 -9.57 -3.29 -3.98
CA SER A 596 -10.40 -2.30 -3.29
C SER A 596 -9.59 -1.05 -2.98
N ALA A 597 -10.22 0.10 -3.11
CA ALA A 597 -9.58 1.38 -2.86
C ALA A 597 -10.40 2.35 -2.02
N ASP A 598 -9.66 3.05 -1.17
CA ASP A 598 -10.13 4.01 -0.20
C ASP A 598 -10.11 5.44 -0.71
N ALA A 599 -10.76 6.31 0.07
CA ALA A 599 -10.72 7.75 -0.14
C ALA A 599 -9.33 8.39 0.07
N ASP A 600 -8.44 7.75 0.85
CA ASP A 600 -7.11 8.30 1.17
C ASP A 600 -6.01 7.82 0.22
N GLY A 601 -6.37 7.14 -0.88
CA GLY A 601 -5.40 6.57 -1.82
C GLY A 601 -4.78 5.25 -1.37
N TYR A 602 -5.26 4.68 -0.26
CA TYR A 602 -4.90 3.33 0.18
C TYR A 602 -5.61 2.30 -0.70
N MET A 603 -4.84 1.37 -1.25
CA MET A 603 -5.34 0.29 -2.09
C MET A 603 -4.91 -1.05 -1.51
N SER A 604 -5.84 -2.00 -1.44
CA SER A 604 -5.52 -3.36 -1.05
C SER A 604 -5.90 -4.33 -2.17
N LEU A 605 -4.95 -5.18 -2.54
CA LEU A 605 -5.14 -6.29 -3.44
C LEU A 605 -5.31 -7.57 -2.65
N TRP A 606 -6.45 -8.21 -2.78
CA TRP A 606 -6.81 -9.43 -2.09
C TRP A 606 -6.59 -10.63 -3.00
N THR A 607 -5.76 -11.57 -2.56
CA THR A 607 -5.57 -12.86 -3.23
C THR A 607 -6.23 -13.97 -2.42
N ASP A 608 -6.98 -14.85 -3.08
CA ASP A 608 -7.64 -15.97 -2.44
C ASP A 608 -6.65 -17.10 -2.10
N ASN A 609 -6.60 -17.49 -0.82
CA ASN A 609 -5.78 -18.60 -0.30
C ASN A 609 -6.63 -19.77 0.22
N THR A 610 -7.93 -19.79 -0.07
CA THR A 610 -8.85 -20.81 0.44
C THR A 610 -8.41 -22.24 0.09
N ASP A 611 -7.97 -22.47 -1.14
CA ASP A 611 -7.56 -23.81 -1.59
C ASP A 611 -6.32 -24.33 -0.85
N VAL A 612 -5.33 -23.45 -0.61
CA VAL A 612 -4.11 -23.78 0.14
C VAL A 612 -4.49 -24.12 1.58
N LEU A 613 -5.32 -23.32 2.22
CA LEU A 613 -5.76 -23.56 3.60
C LEU A 613 -6.59 -24.83 3.76
N VAL A 614 -7.43 -25.16 2.76
CA VAL A 614 -8.17 -26.43 2.75
C VAL A 614 -7.21 -27.60 2.62
N GLN A 615 -6.24 -27.53 1.72
CA GLN A 615 -5.22 -28.58 1.56
C GLN A 615 -4.36 -28.76 2.81
N GLU A 616 -3.92 -27.67 3.44
CA GLU A 616 -3.17 -27.72 4.70
C GLU A 616 -3.97 -28.35 5.83
N LYS A 617 -5.28 -28.04 5.92
CA LYS A 617 -6.17 -28.68 6.90
C LYS A 617 -6.32 -30.17 6.63
N GLU A 618 -6.55 -30.57 5.38
CA GLU A 618 -6.65 -31.98 5.00
C GLU A 618 -5.34 -32.75 5.25
N GLN A 619 -4.19 -32.12 4.97
CA GLN A 619 -2.88 -32.71 5.27
C GLN A 619 -2.69 -32.89 6.77
N ARG A 620 -2.99 -31.86 7.57
CA ARG A 620 -2.90 -31.93 9.04
C ARG A 620 -3.85 -32.99 9.63
N GLU A 621 -5.04 -33.15 9.06
CA GLU A 621 -5.98 -34.21 9.46
C GLU A 621 -5.46 -35.61 9.09
N LYS A 622 -4.90 -35.79 7.89
CA LYS A 622 -4.29 -37.05 7.47
C LYS A 622 -3.10 -37.41 8.36
N GLU A 623 -2.18 -36.48 8.58
CA GLU A 623 -1.04 -36.65 9.48
C GLU A 623 -1.50 -37.03 10.89
N ARG A 624 -2.55 -36.37 11.40
CA ARG A 624 -3.13 -36.72 12.70
C ARG A 624 -3.70 -38.14 12.71
N VAL A 625 -4.44 -38.55 11.69
CA VAL A 625 -4.99 -39.92 11.59
C VAL A 625 -3.88 -40.96 11.48
N GLU A 626 -2.82 -40.68 10.70
CA GLU A 626 -1.65 -41.54 10.59
C GLU A 626 -0.92 -41.67 11.92
N GLN A 627 -0.69 -40.56 12.63
CA GLN A 627 -0.10 -40.55 13.97
C GLN A 627 -0.97 -41.30 14.98
N GLU A 628 -2.29 -41.18 14.92
CA GLU A 628 -3.21 -41.95 15.78
C GLU A 628 -3.15 -43.46 15.47
N GLN A 629 -3.02 -43.83 14.20
CA GLN A 629 -2.87 -45.23 13.79
C GLN A 629 -1.51 -45.79 14.23
N LEU A 630 -0.43 -45.02 14.08
CA LEU A 630 0.91 -45.37 14.57
C LEU A 630 0.91 -45.55 16.09
N LEU A 631 0.23 -44.67 16.82
CA LEU A 631 0.05 -44.81 18.27
C LEU A 631 -0.62 -46.13 18.63
N ALA A 632 -1.73 -46.49 17.96
CA ALA A 632 -2.41 -47.75 18.19
C ALA A 632 -1.52 -48.96 17.86
N ASN A 633 -0.73 -48.88 16.79
CA ASN A 633 0.24 -49.91 16.42
C ASN A 633 1.34 -50.07 17.49
N PHE A 634 1.88 -48.98 18.04
CA PHE A 634 2.88 -49.03 19.11
C PHE A 634 2.31 -49.65 20.39
N ILE A 635 1.06 -49.30 20.76
CA ILE A 635 0.35 -49.93 21.88
C ILE A 635 0.16 -51.43 21.64
N GLY A 636 -0.21 -51.84 20.42
CA GLY A 636 -0.37 -53.25 20.05
C GLY A 636 0.94 -54.06 20.05
N LYS A 637 2.08 -53.41 19.76
CA LYS A 637 3.42 -54.03 19.74
C LYS A 637 4.15 -53.98 21.09
N ASN A 638 3.56 -53.36 22.12
CA ASN A 638 4.20 -53.08 23.42
C ASN A 638 5.47 -52.19 23.32
N GLU A 639 5.56 -51.32 22.32
CA GLU A 639 6.64 -50.34 22.18
C GLU A 639 6.28 -49.04 22.93
N TRP A 640 6.54 -49.02 24.24
CA TRP A 640 5.98 -47.98 25.11
C TRP A 640 6.66 -46.61 25.06
N SER A 641 7.97 -46.55 24.78
CA SER A 641 8.72 -45.28 24.69
C SER A 641 8.24 -44.41 23.54
N ASN A 642 8.14 -44.99 22.34
CA ASN A 642 7.62 -44.32 21.14
C ASN A 642 6.14 -43.97 21.29
N ALA A 643 5.34 -44.87 21.89
CA ALA A 643 3.93 -44.59 22.18
C ALA A 643 3.75 -43.40 23.13
N PHE A 644 4.61 -43.28 24.15
CA PHE A 644 4.56 -42.18 25.12
C PHE A 644 4.90 -40.84 24.48
N LEU A 645 5.99 -40.77 23.69
CA LEU A 645 6.38 -39.55 22.97
C LEU A 645 5.28 -39.11 21.99
N LEU A 646 4.73 -40.05 21.20
CA LEU A 646 3.68 -39.75 20.23
C LEU A 646 2.34 -39.39 20.90
N ALA A 647 2.02 -39.98 22.05
CA ALA A 647 0.84 -39.58 22.83
C ALA A 647 0.99 -38.19 23.47
N LEU A 648 2.23 -37.79 23.77
CA LEU A 648 2.53 -36.47 24.30
C LEU A 648 2.35 -35.40 23.22
N THR A 649 2.85 -35.64 22.01
CA THR A 649 2.71 -34.73 20.85
C THR A 649 1.26 -34.58 20.39
N LEU A 650 0.47 -35.66 20.41
CA LEU A 650 -0.96 -35.63 20.04
C LEU A 650 -1.88 -35.01 21.13
N GLU A 651 -1.32 -34.55 22.26
CA GLU A 651 -2.02 -33.89 23.37
C GLU A 651 -3.24 -34.64 23.97
N HIS A 652 -3.39 -35.94 23.76
CA HIS A 652 -4.50 -36.69 24.33
C HIS A 652 -4.31 -37.00 25.82
N LEU A 653 -5.17 -36.44 26.68
CA LEU A 653 -5.10 -36.60 28.15
C LEU A 653 -5.23 -38.05 28.64
N MET A 654 -6.14 -38.83 28.05
CA MET A 654 -6.47 -40.18 28.54
C MET A 654 -5.64 -41.29 27.88
N ARG A 655 -5.11 -41.07 26.67
CA ARG A 655 -4.27 -42.05 25.98
C ARG A 655 -2.90 -42.14 26.63
N VAL A 656 -2.27 -41.01 26.98
CA VAL A 656 -1.00 -41.03 27.75
C VAL A 656 -1.21 -41.78 29.07
N TYR A 657 -2.30 -41.51 29.79
CA TYR A 657 -2.63 -42.22 31.02
C TYR A 657 -2.76 -43.74 30.80
N ASN A 658 -3.46 -44.16 29.74
CA ASN A 658 -3.63 -45.58 29.43
C ASN A 658 -2.32 -46.25 29.01
N VAL A 659 -1.47 -45.57 28.24
CA VAL A 659 -0.12 -46.05 27.88
C VAL A 659 0.71 -46.28 29.14
N VAL A 660 0.75 -45.30 30.05
CA VAL A 660 1.48 -45.42 31.33
C VAL A 660 0.85 -46.49 32.23
N LYS A 661 -0.48 -46.60 32.29
CA LYS A 661 -1.18 -47.62 33.07
C LYS A 661 -0.91 -49.04 32.57
N LEU A 662 -0.99 -49.25 31.26
CA LEU A 662 -0.71 -50.54 30.64
C LEU A 662 0.76 -50.92 30.81
N LEU A 663 1.67 -49.95 30.72
CA LEU A 663 3.09 -50.13 31.02
C LEU A 663 3.30 -50.61 32.47
N ILE A 664 2.71 -49.91 33.45
CA ILE A 664 2.81 -50.31 34.86
C ILE A 664 2.23 -51.72 35.07
N ALA A 665 1.14 -52.07 34.38
CA ALA A 665 0.54 -53.40 34.45
C ALA A 665 1.34 -54.50 33.74
N ALA A 666 2.17 -54.15 32.75
CA ALA A 666 2.98 -55.08 31.97
C ALA A 666 4.34 -55.42 32.61
N ASN A 667 4.75 -54.71 33.68
CA ASN A 667 6.10 -54.84 34.22
C ASN A 667 6.33 -56.03 35.16
N SER A 668 7.52 -56.61 34.98
CA SER A 668 8.09 -57.77 35.65
C SER A 668 9.26 -57.46 36.61
N ASP A 669 9.68 -56.19 36.75
CA ASP A 669 10.83 -55.81 37.59
C ASP A 669 10.44 -54.86 38.75
N PRO A 670 10.52 -55.30 40.02
CA PRO A 670 10.16 -54.50 41.20
C PRO A 670 11.17 -53.43 41.63
N ALA A 671 12.27 -53.23 40.88
CA ALA A 671 13.36 -52.30 41.26
C ALA A 671 13.26 -50.89 40.65
N LEU A 672 12.39 -50.67 39.66
CA LEU A 672 12.23 -49.39 38.95
C LEU A 672 10.83 -48.79 39.19
N SER A 673 10.75 -47.49 39.44
CA SER A 673 9.52 -46.80 39.89
C SER A 673 8.41 -46.76 38.82
N VAL A 674 8.77 -46.62 37.54
CA VAL A 674 7.87 -46.75 36.38
C VAL A 674 8.09 -48.09 35.66
N GLY A 675 9.10 -48.85 36.08
CA GLY A 675 9.38 -50.23 35.70
C GLY A 675 9.98 -50.47 34.31
N SER A 676 10.29 -49.42 33.53
CA SER A 676 11.14 -49.55 32.32
C SER A 676 12.24 -48.47 32.29
N ALA A 677 13.49 -48.89 32.13
CA ALA A 677 14.64 -47.99 32.07
C ALA A 677 14.64 -47.10 30.82
N GLU A 678 14.06 -47.59 29.72
CA GLU A 678 13.96 -46.87 28.45
C GLU A 678 13.02 -45.67 28.54
N LEU A 679 11.87 -45.80 29.21
CA LEU A 679 10.92 -44.70 29.38
C LEU A 679 11.49 -43.63 30.32
N GLU A 680 12.09 -44.03 31.44
CA GLU A 680 12.75 -43.08 32.34
C GLU A 680 13.86 -42.32 31.60
N ALA A 681 14.63 -42.96 30.73
CA ALA A 681 15.59 -42.27 29.87
C ALA A 681 14.94 -41.29 28.89
N THR A 682 13.80 -41.64 28.26
CA THR A 682 13.06 -40.72 27.38
C THR A 682 12.44 -39.54 28.12
N MET A 683 11.98 -39.74 29.36
CA MET A 683 11.44 -38.67 30.21
C MET A 683 12.53 -37.68 30.64
N LYS A 684 13.77 -38.14 30.82
CA LYS A 684 14.93 -37.30 31.12
C LYS A 684 15.40 -36.48 29.92
N LEU A 685 15.09 -36.92 28.70
CA LEU A 685 15.48 -36.28 27.44
C LEU A 685 14.40 -35.30 26.91
N LEU A 686 13.33 -35.05 27.67
CA LEU A 686 12.16 -34.31 27.19
C LEU A 686 12.42 -32.79 27.11
N ASN A 687 11.83 -32.13 26.11
CA ASN A 687 11.91 -30.67 25.95
C ASN A 687 11.12 -29.92 27.05
N PRO A 688 11.48 -28.68 27.41
CA PRO A 688 10.80 -27.92 28.46
C PRO A 688 9.30 -27.71 28.19
N GLU A 689 8.91 -27.44 26.93
CA GLU A 689 7.48 -27.30 26.56
C GLU A 689 6.69 -28.60 26.75
N GLN A 690 7.29 -29.72 26.38
CA GLN A 690 6.73 -31.06 26.55
C GLN A 690 6.63 -31.44 28.03
N MET A 691 7.60 -31.03 28.86
CA MET A 691 7.55 -31.17 30.32
C MET A 691 6.41 -30.35 30.93
N VAL A 692 6.20 -29.10 30.48
CA VAL A 692 5.07 -28.28 30.93
C VAL A 692 3.74 -28.93 30.56
N SER A 693 3.61 -29.47 29.34
CA SER A 693 2.42 -30.21 28.92
C SER A 693 2.20 -31.45 29.81
N LEU A 694 3.24 -32.25 30.06
CA LEU A 694 3.19 -33.42 30.94
C LEU A 694 2.77 -33.04 32.37
N LEU A 695 3.33 -31.96 32.94
CA LEU A 695 2.98 -31.46 34.28
C LEU A 695 1.52 -31.01 34.38
N ARG A 696 0.96 -30.40 33.33
CA ARG A 696 -0.49 -30.09 33.27
C ARG A 696 -1.31 -31.38 33.31
N LYS A 697 -0.92 -32.41 32.56
CA LYS A 697 -1.60 -33.72 32.57
C LYS A 697 -1.49 -34.40 33.95
N LEU A 698 -0.33 -34.33 34.59
CA LEU A 698 -0.10 -34.88 35.93
C LEU A 698 -0.97 -34.18 36.99
N ARG A 699 -1.07 -32.85 36.94
CA ARG A 699 -1.98 -32.09 37.81
C ARG A 699 -3.40 -32.60 37.68
N ASP A 700 -3.89 -32.78 36.45
CA ASP A 700 -5.27 -33.20 36.20
C ASP A 700 -5.53 -34.66 36.65
N TRP A 701 -4.56 -35.56 36.49
CA TRP A 701 -4.65 -36.92 37.03
C TRP A 701 -4.59 -36.96 38.56
N ASN A 702 -3.86 -36.05 39.19
CA ASN A 702 -3.70 -36.00 40.64
C ASN A 702 -4.96 -35.56 41.39
N ILE A 703 -5.90 -34.90 40.71
CA ILE A 703 -7.21 -34.55 41.27
C ILE A 703 -8.02 -35.81 41.58
N ASN A 704 -7.89 -36.87 40.77
CA ASN A 704 -8.66 -38.10 40.92
C ASN A 704 -7.90 -39.14 41.77
N PHE A 705 -8.51 -39.59 42.86
CA PHE A 705 -7.92 -40.59 43.76
C PHE A 705 -7.56 -41.92 43.06
N LYS A 706 -8.33 -42.35 42.06
CA LYS A 706 -8.04 -43.60 41.33
C LYS A 706 -6.83 -43.50 40.40
N GLN A 707 -6.47 -42.27 40.00
CA GLN A 707 -5.42 -42.01 39.00
C GLN A 707 -4.14 -41.46 39.66
N PHE A 708 -4.23 -41.05 40.92
CA PHE A 708 -3.15 -40.54 41.76
C PHE A 708 -1.92 -41.45 41.79
N GLU A 709 -2.06 -42.76 41.97
CA GLU A 709 -0.91 -43.67 42.11
C GLU A 709 0.03 -43.61 40.88
N ILE A 710 -0.57 -43.55 39.69
CA ILE A 710 0.15 -43.47 38.42
C ILE A 710 0.76 -42.07 38.26
N ALA A 711 0.01 -41.03 38.63
CA ALA A 711 0.50 -39.66 38.57
C ALA A 711 1.72 -39.44 39.49
N GLN A 712 1.73 -40.02 40.70
CA GLN A 712 2.88 -39.91 41.62
C GLN A 712 4.11 -40.65 41.12
N LYS A 713 3.94 -41.86 40.55
CA LYS A 713 5.06 -42.62 39.98
C LYS A 713 5.72 -41.90 38.80
N VAL A 714 4.94 -41.20 37.98
CA VAL A 714 5.50 -40.36 36.91
C VAL A 714 6.10 -39.08 37.49
N LEU A 715 5.43 -38.46 38.48
CA LEU A 715 5.92 -37.25 39.12
C LEU A 715 7.27 -37.47 39.82
N SER A 716 7.51 -38.63 40.45
CA SER A 716 8.79 -38.94 41.10
C SER A 716 9.95 -38.98 40.10
N VAL A 717 9.73 -39.48 38.88
CA VAL A 717 10.77 -39.50 37.84
C VAL A 717 11.04 -38.09 37.30
N VAL A 718 9.98 -37.30 37.14
CA VAL A 718 10.06 -35.96 36.58
C VAL A 718 10.67 -34.96 37.57
N LEU A 719 10.41 -35.11 38.87
CA LEU A 719 10.91 -34.23 39.95
C LEU A 719 12.44 -34.12 39.99
N ASP A 720 13.16 -35.21 39.70
CA ASP A 720 14.63 -35.23 39.72
C ASP A 720 15.26 -34.35 38.62
N HIS A 721 14.48 -33.93 37.61
CA HIS A 721 14.99 -33.27 36.40
C HIS A 721 14.35 -31.89 36.14
N ILE A 722 13.46 -31.40 37.00
CA ILE A 722 12.84 -30.08 36.84
C ILE A 722 13.77 -28.96 37.34
N SER A 723 14.03 -27.97 36.48
CA SER A 723 14.52 -26.65 36.91
C SER A 723 13.33 -25.74 37.26
N MET A 724 13.42 -25.04 38.40
CA MET A 724 12.35 -24.19 38.95
C MET A 724 12.39 -22.74 38.42
N GLU A 725 13.07 -22.48 37.29
CA GLU A 725 13.29 -21.13 36.77
C GLU A 725 12.05 -20.55 36.06
N ASP A 726 11.16 -21.41 35.53
CA ASP A 726 9.97 -20.99 34.80
C ASP A 726 8.78 -20.62 35.71
N GLY A 727 8.25 -19.41 35.55
CA GLY A 727 7.07 -18.96 36.32
C GLY A 727 5.79 -19.80 36.09
N ALA A 728 5.70 -20.51 34.96
CA ALA A 728 4.56 -21.38 34.63
C ALA A 728 4.63 -22.75 35.34
N THR A 729 5.81 -23.34 35.47
CA THR A 729 6.00 -24.63 36.15
C THR A 729 5.73 -24.49 37.64
N ARG A 730 6.19 -23.40 38.25
CA ARG A 730 5.95 -23.09 39.68
C ARG A 730 4.47 -23.04 40.02
N LYS A 731 3.65 -22.34 39.23
CA LYS A 731 2.19 -22.29 39.44
C LYS A 731 1.53 -23.66 39.35
N ILE A 732 2.02 -24.53 38.47
CA ILE A 732 1.49 -25.90 38.33
C ILE A 732 1.89 -26.74 39.54
N VAL A 733 3.15 -26.69 39.99
CA VAL A 733 3.63 -27.41 41.18
C VAL A 733 2.88 -26.96 42.44
N ASP A 734 2.68 -25.65 42.63
CA ASP A 734 1.91 -25.10 43.75
C ASP A 734 0.47 -25.64 43.76
N SER A 735 -0.11 -25.92 42.59
CA SER A 735 -1.45 -26.52 42.50
C SER A 735 -1.50 -28.01 42.81
N ILE A 736 -0.38 -28.74 42.70
CA ILE A 736 -0.28 -30.18 42.95
C ILE A 736 -0.11 -30.48 44.45
N ILE A 737 0.59 -29.60 45.18
CA ILE A 737 0.96 -29.80 46.60
C ILE A 737 -0.26 -30.09 47.52
N PRO A 738 -1.36 -29.31 47.50
CA PRO A 738 -2.50 -29.56 48.40
C PRO A 738 -3.19 -30.91 48.14
N TYR A 739 -3.18 -31.38 46.89
CA TYR A 739 -3.73 -32.71 46.56
C TYR A 739 -2.82 -33.82 47.07
N ASN A 740 -1.50 -33.64 46.99
CA ASN A 740 -0.54 -34.60 47.54
C ASN A 740 -0.67 -34.72 49.06
N GLU A 741 -0.78 -33.60 49.79
CA GLU A 741 -1.01 -33.61 51.24
C GLU A 741 -2.29 -34.36 51.62
N ARG A 742 -3.36 -34.14 50.84
CA ARG A 742 -4.65 -34.83 51.05
C ARG A 742 -4.56 -36.34 50.80
N HIS A 743 -3.85 -36.76 49.76
CA HIS A 743 -3.67 -38.19 49.46
C HIS A 743 -2.72 -38.85 50.46
N TYR A 744 -1.68 -38.14 50.90
CA TYR A 744 -0.76 -38.59 51.93
C TYR A 744 -1.46 -38.85 53.27
N ALA A 745 -2.26 -37.89 53.75
CA ALA A 745 -3.02 -38.05 54.99
C ALA A 745 -3.94 -39.29 54.95
N ARG A 746 -4.59 -39.56 53.80
CA ARG A 746 -5.42 -40.76 53.64
C ARG A 746 -4.63 -42.06 53.64
N LEU A 747 -3.43 -42.06 53.05
CA LEU A 747 -2.55 -43.23 53.08
C LEU A 747 -2.04 -43.50 54.49
N ASP A 748 -1.76 -42.44 55.26
CA ASP A 748 -1.38 -42.53 56.67
C ASP A 748 -2.51 -43.12 57.51
N ASP A 749 -3.75 -42.63 57.34
CA ASP A 749 -4.95 -43.19 57.97
C ASP A 749 -5.12 -44.69 57.64
N MET A 750 -4.93 -45.08 56.37
CA MET A 750 -4.99 -46.49 55.96
C MET A 750 -3.87 -47.33 56.58
N LEU A 751 -2.66 -46.78 56.73
CA LEU A 751 -1.53 -47.46 57.34
C LEU A 751 -1.79 -47.65 58.84
N GLU A 752 -2.33 -46.65 59.52
CA GLU A 752 -2.80 -46.75 60.91
C GLU A 752 -3.84 -47.87 61.07
N GLU A 753 -4.81 -47.97 60.16
CA GLU A 753 -5.80 -49.06 60.16
C GLU A 753 -5.17 -50.44 59.95
N THR A 754 -4.09 -50.57 59.17
CA THR A 754 -3.42 -51.87 58.96
C THR A 754 -2.75 -52.41 60.21
N TYR A 755 -2.31 -51.57 61.15
CA TYR A 755 -1.75 -52.04 62.43
C TYR A 755 -2.76 -52.81 63.29
N ILE A 756 -4.06 -52.64 63.03
CA ILE A 756 -5.10 -53.46 63.66
C ILE A 756 -4.95 -54.94 63.26
N LEU A 757 -4.53 -55.22 62.01
CA LEU A 757 -4.28 -56.59 61.56
C LEU A 757 -3.06 -57.18 62.27
N ASP A 758 -1.98 -56.41 62.40
CA ASP A 758 -0.80 -56.84 63.16
C ASP A 758 -1.17 -57.12 64.63
N TYR A 759 -2.00 -56.26 65.22
CA TYR A 759 -2.53 -56.47 66.57
C TYR A 759 -3.34 -57.77 66.67
N VAL A 760 -4.21 -58.06 65.68
CA VAL A 760 -4.98 -59.31 65.62
C VAL A 760 -4.07 -60.52 65.47
N VAL A 761 -3.04 -60.46 64.62
CA VAL A 761 -2.04 -61.53 64.47
C VAL A 761 -1.32 -61.78 65.79
N LEU A 762 -0.95 -60.72 66.50
CA LEU A 762 -0.28 -60.79 67.81
C LEU A 762 -1.18 -61.41 68.89
N GLU A 763 -2.49 -61.14 68.87
CA GLU A 763 -3.45 -61.79 69.77
C GLU A 763 -3.68 -63.25 69.38
N MET A 764 -3.65 -63.61 68.09
CA MET A 764 -3.73 -65.00 67.62
C MET A 764 -2.47 -65.82 67.98
N GLU A 765 -1.29 -65.20 68.08
CA GLU A 765 -0.06 -65.87 68.54
C GLU A 765 -0.01 -66.06 70.07
N LYS A 766 -0.78 -65.28 70.84
CA LYS A 766 -0.88 -65.39 72.30
C LYS A 766 -1.91 -66.41 72.79
N ALA A 767 -2.93 -66.70 71.97
CA ALA A 767 -3.97 -67.70 72.23
C ALA A 767 -3.50 -69.12 71.87
#